data_AF-A0A351ZU55-F1
#
_entry.id   AF-A0A351ZU55-F1
#
_cell.length_a   1.000
_cell.length_b   1.000
_cell.length_c   1.000
_cell.angle_alpha   90.00
_cell.angle_beta   90.00
_cell.angle_gamma   90.00
#
_symmetry.space_group_name_H-M   'P 1'
#
loop_
_entity.id
_entity.type
_entity.pdbx_description
1 polymer ?
#
loop_
_entity_poly.entity_id
_entity_poly.type
_entity_poly.pdbx_seq_one_letter_code
_entity_poly.pdbx_strand_id
1 'polypeptide(L)'
;MNRFYTVLLRVFVLVAMFGAGSELSAQYCRPTLAPGWWGNGITFFRFGSFSRASATSDFNNQSGYEYFTTTSITAFRGVANQVTVNSNTFGTQVFAMWIDLDQDGIFQPEERQFCTVYTDFGQGNANLNVTLNCSARAGRTRLRVMLQTNTATCPNDPCVFPGAVGGECEDYNLDIIGGFVSSFPNDTPDSSAILPRGNIYDGSTANRPMPSVSIRAGAAGAQTVLRYRIFGPAPLTDTVYSADWTAVAPTSGTFPQTFTSSPTVATGRLAGAGAALNTTNAVGGEYILLIRSVPTGNSCADEYSRAFTIAVNRDISTRQLRSPTTNEPPRKFKYPNTTPIPVEAVFQNSGLDTVKQFQGVVRLFDPSGNQEYIDTASINEPTAPSVRLTQTFDNFNPFAGGHPVGLHRGTACAELIDPFPDENTFNDCLPRPGAAPIVFEIGYNEEPAVNSVTVPALTAASYLQTLIQGRSFRPEAVFENNGIQDLSNVPVRLIITRLPNTQVYNQTGIVPDIAAGQFNKAIYTFPAFTPTEGGEYRFCFRVEYPGDPVPGNNELCVTRTVEPNLNGVYTIGTTVTGPRNFPTIDSALNVLYFRGVSGPVTFEFTDATYTVTKNGVTTPAIDLSSRIIGTSATNTITFRPSIERSIAKGAVTINMVTESGVGVLFGQNAAPSNPYAIQRQTYFSNAQNANSAGNITFDGGLQKAIRFTMRKNIQPSFPSPFVSVFYLSSGSSNISIQNVLVENAAGVTPSYADSLPQVQFNSGSNQFRFEGNTRGTTISYTAGITQRDTINPDNLGNLDTLINTNNKFIGNEINGFGYGIVSIGIGSLIKGGINEFRPYYNTGTEIRNNLIFNVRRAGIFAAYEDGVQIVGNRIYNVGLATGGNPRNVAGIMAGGEARYNNMNLVIAQNEISGVAGNTWTRGITVEQARNEYQTVTGMNKGFGPRSQGLVVFPNKAERTYITSNAIWGLTRGSSTANLAGVHVYTTRATSASVATALLTPNNASYFMQGDSIVNNTIVVGADAFDGTGAL
;
A
#
# COMPACT_ATOMS: atom_id res chain seq x y z
N MET A 1 43.37 -46.50 -40.69
CA MET A 1 43.22 -46.34 -39.22
C MET A 1 42.76 -44.92 -38.89
N ASN A 2 41.64 -44.48 -39.46
CA ASN A 2 41.29 -43.05 -39.57
C ASN A 2 39.76 -42.84 -39.70
N ARG A 3 38.95 -43.62 -38.98
CA ARG A 3 37.46 -43.61 -39.13
C ARG A 3 36.65 -43.92 -37.86
N PHE A 4 37.15 -43.64 -36.65
CA PHE A 4 36.38 -43.86 -35.41
C PHE A 4 36.26 -42.65 -34.46
N TYR A 5 36.77 -41.46 -34.82
CA TYR A 5 36.75 -40.26 -33.95
C TYR A 5 35.81 -39.14 -34.41
N THR A 6 35.05 -39.30 -35.49
CA THR A 6 34.22 -38.23 -36.09
C THR A 6 32.71 -38.33 -35.77
N VAL A 7 32.28 -39.31 -34.97
CA VAL A 7 30.86 -39.51 -34.59
C VAL A 7 30.57 -39.14 -33.12
N LEU A 8 31.61 -39.00 -32.27
CA LEU A 8 31.44 -38.68 -30.85
C LEU A 8 31.48 -37.18 -30.50
N LEU A 9 31.80 -36.29 -31.45
CA LEU A 9 31.80 -34.84 -31.23
C LEU A 9 30.55 -34.11 -31.79
N ARG A 10 29.61 -34.84 -32.42
CA ARG A 10 28.38 -34.28 -33.01
C ARG A 10 27.09 -34.60 -32.23
N VAL A 11 27.20 -35.23 -31.06
CA VAL A 11 26.05 -35.57 -30.20
C VAL A 11 25.98 -34.73 -28.90
N PHE A 12 26.96 -33.86 -28.65
CA PHE A 12 26.99 -33.01 -27.44
C PHE A 12 26.56 -31.55 -27.62
N VAL A 13 25.95 -31.17 -28.77
CA VAL A 13 25.41 -29.81 -29.00
C VAL A 13 23.89 -29.80 -29.20
N LEU A 14 23.21 -30.96 -29.13
CA LEU A 14 21.76 -31.05 -29.41
C LEU A 14 20.89 -31.58 -28.25
N VAL A 15 21.40 -31.65 -27.02
CA VAL A 15 20.62 -32.07 -25.83
C VAL A 15 20.91 -31.18 -24.61
N ALA A 16 20.90 -29.85 -24.81
CA ALA A 16 20.84 -28.86 -23.71
C ALA A 16 19.65 -27.89 -23.83
N MET A 17 18.76 -28.11 -24.80
CA MET A 17 17.48 -27.40 -24.91
C MET A 17 16.36 -28.41 -24.77
N PHE A 18 16.03 -28.81 -23.54
CA PHE A 18 14.68 -29.20 -23.10
C PHE A 18 14.78 -29.60 -21.62
N GLY A 19 14.17 -28.80 -20.74
CA GLY A 19 13.77 -29.25 -19.41
C GLY A 19 14.67 -28.83 -18.24
N ALA A 20 14.69 -27.54 -17.93
CA ALA A 20 14.57 -27.07 -16.54
C ALA A 20 13.91 -25.69 -16.62
N GLY A 21 12.70 -25.57 -16.05
CA GLY A 21 12.08 -24.27 -15.84
C GLY A 21 12.93 -23.49 -14.85
N SER A 22 13.86 -22.68 -15.34
CA SER A 22 14.39 -21.57 -14.59
C SER A 22 13.26 -20.56 -14.45
N GLU A 23 12.86 -20.27 -13.22
CA GLU A 23 11.87 -19.25 -12.94
C GLU A 23 12.29 -17.94 -13.59
N LEU A 24 11.53 -17.49 -14.58
CA LEU A 24 11.52 -16.12 -15.06
C LEU A 24 11.04 -15.21 -13.91
N SER A 25 11.97 -14.86 -13.03
CA SER A 25 11.88 -13.87 -11.95
C SER A 25 12.92 -12.80 -12.27
N ALA A 26 12.65 -11.56 -12.65
CA ALA A 26 11.44 -10.76 -12.52
C ALA A 26 11.41 -9.74 -13.67
N GLN A 27 10.28 -9.69 -14.38
CA GLN A 27 9.99 -8.69 -15.41
C GLN A 27 8.92 -7.72 -14.90
N TYR A 28 7.83 -8.26 -14.36
CA TYR A 28 6.84 -7.52 -13.60
C TYR A 28 7.17 -7.63 -12.12
N CYS A 29 6.99 -6.53 -11.39
CA CYS A 29 7.15 -6.52 -9.94
C CYS A 29 6.30 -7.62 -9.28
N ARG A 30 6.89 -8.34 -8.33
CA ARG A 30 6.20 -9.39 -7.57
C ARG A 30 5.74 -8.81 -6.23
N PRO A 31 4.45 -8.50 -6.05
CA PRO A 31 3.96 -8.02 -4.77
C PRO A 31 4.18 -9.08 -3.70
N THR A 32 4.70 -8.65 -2.56
CA THR A 32 4.94 -9.52 -1.39
C THR A 32 4.04 -9.07 -0.25
N LEU A 33 3.48 -10.05 0.47
CA LEU A 33 2.70 -9.79 1.67
C LEU A 33 3.62 -9.44 2.84
N ALA A 34 3.12 -8.63 3.77
CA ALA A 34 3.84 -8.34 5.00
C ALA A 34 4.02 -9.63 5.85
N PRO A 35 5.16 -9.81 6.54
CA PRO A 35 5.36 -10.95 7.43
C PRO A 35 4.22 -11.08 8.44
N GLY A 36 3.66 -12.30 8.57
CA GLY A 36 2.51 -12.58 9.45
C GLY A 36 1.13 -12.46 8.79
N TRP A 37 1.07 -12.11 7.50
CA TRP A 37 -0.15 -12.12 6.68
C TRP A 37 -0.13 -13.26 5.68
N TRP A 38 -1.30 -13.80 5.34
CA TRP A 38 -1.45 -15.00 4.51
C TRP A 38 -1.98 -14.67 3.11
N GLY A 39 -1.57 -15.50 2.14
CA GLY A 39 -2.17 -15.53 0.80
C GLY A 39 -3.64 -15.93 0.89
N ASN A 40 -4.55 -15.15 0.31
CA ASN A 40 -6.00 -15.39 0.40
C ASN A 40 -6.63 -15.52 -1.00
N GLY A 41 -7.37 -16.63 -1.19
CA GLY A 41 -7.74 -17.26 -2.47
C GLY A 41 -8.71 -16.49 -3.37
N ILE A 42 -8.21 -15.99 -4.51
CA ILE A 42 -8.96 -15.92 -5.75
C ILE A 42 -9.32 -17.36 -6.13
N THR A 43 -10.60 -17.70 -6.03
CA THR A 43 -11.09 -19.06 -6.31
C THR A 43 -11.51 -19.23 -7.76
N PHE A 44 -11.82 -18.13 -8.43
CA PHE A 44 -12.21 -18.13 -9.82
C PHE A 44 -11.86 -16.80 -10.45
N PHE A 45 -11.21 -16.86 -11.61
CA PHE A 45 -10.99 -15.72 -12.47
C PHE A 45 -11.53 -16.00 -13.86
N ARG A 46 -12.29 -15.06 -14.42
CA ARG A 46 -12.79 -15.07 -15.79
C ARG A 46 -12.48 -13.76 -16.45
N PHE A 47 -12.05 -13.83 -17.70
CA PHE A 47 -11.92 -12.69 -18.61
C PHE A 47 -12.43 -13.10 -19.99
N GLY A 48 -13.60 -12.61 -20.38
CA GLY A 48 -14.24 -12.97 -21.65
C GLY A 48 -14.64 -14.46 -21.70
N SER A 49 -14.09 -15.20 -22.68
CA SER A 49 -14.28 -16.65 -22.81
C SER A 49 -13.29 -17.47 -21.97
N PHE A 50 -12.22 -16.85 -21.49
CA PHE A 50 -11.26 -17.51 -20.60
C PHE A 50 -11.84 -17.57 -19.18
N SER A 51 -11.77 -18.74 -18.55
CA SER A 51 -12.09 -18.92 -17.14
C SER A 51 -11.16 -19.94 -16.51
N ARG A 52 -10.76 -19.68 -15.27
CA ARG A 52 -9.97 -20.60 -14.46
C ARG A 52 -10.56 -20.65 -13.06
N ALA A 53 -10.86 -21.85 -12.60
CA ALA A 53 -11.11 -22.13 -11.18
C ALA A 53 -9.81 -22.58 -10.54
N SER A 54 -9.48 -22.05 -9.37
CA SER A 54 -8.35 -22.54 -8.57
C SER A 54 -8.86 -23.66 -7.64
N ALA A 55 -8.21 -24.82 -7.66
CA ALA A 55 -8.63 -26.00 -6.89
C ALA A 55 -8.18 -25.95 -5.42
N THR A 56 -7.27 -25.04 -5.07
CA THR A 56 -6.65 -24.96 -3.75
C THR A 56 -6.54 -23.51 -3.34
N SER A 57 -7.30 -23.11 -2.33
CA SER A 57 -7.02 -21.94 -1.52
C SER A 57 -5.73 -22.19 -0.76
N ASP A 58 -4.59 -21.77 -1.30
CA ASP A 58 -3.30 -22.08 -0.69
C ASP A 58 -3.05 -21.15 0.50
N PHE A 59 -3.75 -21.44 1.61
CA PHE A 59 -3.70 -20.73 2.89
C PHE A 59 -2.29 -20.71 3.53
N ASN A 60 -1.29 -21.37 2.92
CA ASN A 60 0.02 -21.63 3.54
C ASN A 60 1.22 -21.07 2.77
N ASN A 61 1.05 -20.39 1.65
CA ASN A 61 2.16 -19.74 0.96
C ASN A 61 2.26 -18.26 1.37
N GLN A 62 3.37 -17.89 2.02
CA GLN A 62 3.63 -16.50 2.47
C GLN A 62 3.74 -15.50 1.30
N SER A 63 3.90 -16.00 0.08
CA SER A 63 4.21 -15.17 -1.09
C SER A 63 3.01 -14.42 -1.68
N GLY A 64 1.78 -14.94 -1.58
CA GLY A 64 0.55 -14.28 -2.06
C GLY A 64 0.54 -13.91 -3.55
N TYR A 65 1.42 -14.48 -4.37
CA TYR A 65 1.59 -14.15 -5.79
C TYR A 65 1.80 -15.43 -6.62
N GLU A 66 1.09 -15.54 -7.75
CA GLU A 66 1.26 -16.62 -8.73
C GLU A 66 1.27 -16.07 -10.17
N TYR A 67 2.12 -16.64 -11.04
CA TYR A 67 2.15 -16.31 -12.46
C TYR A 67 1.91 -17.55 -13.34
N PHE A 68 0.84 -17.51 -14.13
CA PHE A 68 0.46 -18.57 -15.06
C PHE A 68 1.08 -18.38 -16.46
N THR A 69 2.32 -18.84 -16.61
CA THR A 69 3.13 -18.71 -17.85
C THR A 69 2.56 -19.43 -19.07
N THR A 70 1.87 -20.55 -18.89
CA THR A 70 1.35 -21.40 -19.98
C THR A 70 -0.02 -20.96 -20.50
N THR A 71 -0.66 -20.01 -19.84
CA THR A 71 -2.02 -19.56 -20.14
C THR A 71 -1.95 -18.29 -20.98
N SER A 72 -2.65 -18.25 -22.12
CA SER A 72 -2.84 -17.03 -22.92
C SER A 72 -4.32 -16.71 -23.06
N ILE A 73 -4.70 -15.51 -22.66
CA ILE A 73 -6.04 -14.95 -22.79
C ILE A 73 -6.08 -14.15 -24.09
N THR A 74 -7.12 -14.25 -24.90
CA THR A 74 -7.28 -13.40 -26.08
C THR A 74 -8.32 -12.33 -25.84
N ALA A 75 -8.00 -11.08 -26.14
CA ALA A 75 -8.92 -9.95 -25.97
C ALA A 75 -9.00 -9.09 -27.22
N PHE A 76 -10.21 -8.90 -27.73
CA PHE A 76 -10.48 -8.04 -28.89
C PHE A 76 -10.69 -6.59 -28.43
N ARG A 77 -9.92 -5.65 -29.01
CA ARG A 77 -10.03 -4.22 -28.68
C ARG A 77 -11.44 -3.69 -28.92
N GLY A 78 -11.89 -2.81 -28.04
CA GLY A 78 -13.20 -2.19 -28.17
C GLY A 78 -14.39 -3.11 -27.90
N VAL A 79 -14.16 -4.36 -27.50
CA VAL A 79 -15.20 -5.30 -27.08
C VAL A 79 -15.17 -5.45 -25.56
N ALA A 80 -16.35 -5.37 -24.96
CA ALA A 80 -16.52 -5.60 -23.54
C ALA A 80 -16.25 -7.07 -23.19
N ASN A 81 -15.26 -7.31 -22.35
CA ASN A 81 -14.98 -8.63 -21.79
C ASN A 81 -15.61 -8.72 -20.41
N GLN A 82 -16.44 -9.74 -20.20
CA GLN A 82 -16.96 -10.02 -18.87
C GLN A 82 -15.81 -10.45 -17.97
N VAL A 83 -15.65 -9.75 -16.84
CA VAL A 83 -14.70 -10.08 -15.80
C VAL A 83 -15.46 -10.58 -14.58
N THR A 84 -15.09 -11.78 -14.13
CA THR A 84 -15.57 -12.34 -12.87
C THR A 84 -14.37 -12.71 -12.01
N VAL A 85 -14.32 -12.19 -10.79
CA VAL A 85 -13.35 -12.60 -9.77
C VAL A 85 -14.14 -13.04 -8.54
N ASN A 86 -14.01 -14.31 -8.14
CA ASN A 86 -14.64 -14.81 -6.93
C ASN A 86 -13.59 -15.08 -5.86
N SER A 87 -13.90 -14.73 -4.61
CA SER A 87 -13.09 -15.13 -3.46
C SER A 87 -13.91 -15.98 -2.48
N ASN A 88 -13.25 -16.92 -1.82
CA ASN A 88 -13.80 -17.61 -0.65
C ASN A 88 -13.48 -16.88 0.67
N THR A 89 -12.79 -15.75 0.62
CA THR A 89 -12.45 -14.96 1.80
C THR A 89 -13.69 -14.29 2.39
N PHE A 90 -13.68 -14.01 3.69
CA PHE A 90 -14.74 -13.31 4.41
C PHE A 90 -14.26 -11.95 4.91
N GLY A 91 -15.16 -10.98 5.00
CA GLY A 91 -14.87 -9.63 5.47
C GLY A 91 -14.51 -8.66 4.34
N THR A 92 -13.98 -7.48 4.69
CA THR A 92 -13.70 -6.41 3.72
C THR A 92 -12.69 -6.85 2.67
N GLN A 93 -13.06 -6.72 1.40
CA GLN A 93 -12.28 -7.14 0.23
C GLN A 93 -12.16 -6.02 -0.79
N VAL A 94 -11.06 -6.01 -1.52
CA VAL A 94 -10.85 -5.13 -2.66
C VAL A 94 -10.30 -5.96 -3.82
N PHE A 95 -10.95 -5.89 -4.97
CA PHE A 95 -10.49 -6.50 -6.21
C PHE A 95 -9.98 -5.39 -7.14
N ALA A 96 -8.82 -5.59 -7.75
CA ALA A 96 -8.28 -4.69 -8.76
C ALA A 96 -7.63 -5.48 -9.90
N MET A 97 -7.60 -4.89 -11.09
CA MET A 97 -6.96 -5.51 -12.26
C MET A 97 -6.21 -4.48 -13.08
N TRP A 98 -5.04 -4.86 -13.58
CA TRP A 98 -4.20 -4.08 -14.48
C TRP A 98 -3.92 -4.87 -15.76
N ILE A 99 -3.74 -4.14 -16.84
CA ILE A 99 -3.28 -4.68 -18.13
C ILE A 99 -2.19 -3.72 -18.62
N ASP A 100 -1.01 -4.24 -18.93
CA ASP A 100 0.08 -3.46 -19.53
C ASP A 100 -0.31 -3.16 -21.00
N LEU A 101 -0.89 -1.98 -21.22
CA LEU A 101 -1.55 -1.61 -22.48
C LEU A 101 -0.55 -1.11 -23.53
N ASP A 102 0.61 -0.60 -23.11
CA ASP A 102 1.68 -0.12 -23.99
C ASP A 102 2.78 -1.16 -24.27
N GLN A 103 2.76 -2.26 -23.51
CA GLN A 103 3.65 -3.43 -23.59
C GLN A 103 5.10 -3.11 -23.23
N ASP A 104 5.31 -2.20 -22.28
CA ASP A 104 6.64 -1.78 -21.83
C ASP A 104 7.24 -2.68 -20.73
N GLY A 105 6.47 -3.66 -20.22
CA GLY A 105 6.90 -4.61 -19.20
C GLY A 105 6.67 -4.14 -17.76
N ILE A 106 6.04 -2.99 -17.55
CA ILE A 106 5.77 -2.39 -16.23
C ILE A 106 4.27 -2.07 -16.14
N PHE A 107 3.66 -2.31 -14.99
CA PHE A 107 2.30 -1.83 -14.75
C PHE A 107 2.33 -0.40 -14.21
N GLN A 108 1.72 0.54 -14.94
CA GLN A 108 1.52 1.90 -14.44
C GLN A 108 0.20 2.04 -13.67
N PRO A 109 0.09 2.94 -12.68
CA PRO A 109 -1.17 3.20 -11.98
C PRO A 109 -2.35 3.52 -12.91
N GLU A 110 -2.07 4.20 -14.02
CA GLU A 110 -3.05 4.60 -15.06
C GLU A 110 -3.58 3.42 -15.88
N GLU A 111 -2.92 2.26 -15.82
CA GLU A 111 -3.30 1.04 -16.54
C GLU A 111 -4.28 0.14 -15.78
N ARG A 112 -4.74 0.61 -14.60
CA ARG A 112 -5.75 -0.10 -13.81
C ARG A 112 -7.09 -0.10 -14.55
N GLN A 113 -7.57 -1.30 -14.89
CA GLN A 113 -8.81 -1.50 -15.60
C GLN A 113 -10.04 -1.38 -14.70
N PHE A 114 -9.93 -1.84 -13.45
CA PHE A 114 -10.97 -1.61 -12.44
C PHE A 114 -10.43 -1.72 -11.02
N CYS A 115 -11.23 -1.19 -10.10
CA CYS A 115 -11.16 -1.50 -8.69
C CYS A 115 -12.58 -1.62 -8.12
N THR A 116 -12.85 -2.64 -7.31
CA THR A 116 -14.15 -2.86 -6.65
C THR A 116 -13.91 -3.16 -5.18
N VAL A 117 -14.58 -2.38 -4.32
CA VAL A 117 -14.51 -2.52 -2.86
C VAL A 117 -15.78 -3.22 -2.37
N TYR A 118 -15.61 -4.22 -1.51
CA TYR A 118 -16.68 -4.97 -0.87
C TYR A 118 -16.50 -4.88 0.64
N THR A 119 -17.44 -4.26 1.35
CA THR A 119 -17.35 -4.00 2.79
C THR A 119 -18.20 -4.93 3.65
N ASP A 120 -18.99 -5.80 3.03
CA ASP A 120 -19.91 -6.69 3.74
C ASP A 120 -19.17 -7.93 4.26
N PHE A 121 -19.68 -8.54 5.33
CA PHE A 121 -19.11 -9.75 5.95
C PHE A 121 -19.37 -11.04 5.14
N GLY A 122 -19.52 -10.91 3.82
CA GLY A 122 -19.79 -12.01 2.88
C GLY A 122 -18.57 -12.36 2.02
N GLN A 123 -18.73 -13.39 1.19
CA GLN A 123 -17.81 -13.66 0.09
C GLN A 123 -18.07 -12.64 -1.03
N GLY A 124 -17.04 -11.85 -1.38
CA GLY A 124 -17.14 -10.87 -2.44
C GLY A 124 -16.91 -11.50 -3.81
N ASN A 125 -17.70 -11.06 -4.78
CA ASN A 125 -17.51 -11.37 -6.20
C ASN A 125 -17.46 -10.06 -6.99
N ALA A 126 -16.36 -9.82 -7.69
CA ALA A 126 -16.29 -8.75 -8.68
C ALA A 126 -16.91 -9.26 -9.99
N ASN A 127 -17.99 -8.62 -10.46
CA ASN A 127 -18.65 -8.93 -11.73
C ASN A 127 -18.86 -7.63 -12.52
N LEU A 128 -18.02 -7.41 -13.53
CA LEU A 128 -18.06 -6.20 -14.33
C LEU A 128 -17.63 -6.47 -15.78
N ASN A 129 -17.72 -5.46 -16.63
CA ASN A 129 -17.25 -5.52 -18.00
C ASN A 129 -16.04 -4.60 -18.18
N VAL A 130 -14.97 -5.13 -18.77
CA VAL A 130 -13.76 -4.38 -19.11
C VAL A 130 -13.63 -4.29 -20.62
N THR A 131 -13.56 -3.07 -21.16
CA THR A 131 -13.36 -2.83 -22.59
C THR A 131 -11.97 -2.26 -22.79
N LEU A 132 -11.14 -2.95 -23.57
CA LEU A 132 -9.81 -2.44 -23.91
C LEU A 132 -9.96 -1.22 -24.82
N ASN A 133 -9.29 -0.12 -24.46
CA ASN A 133 -9.32 1.12 -25.23
C ASN A 133 -8.66 0.92 -26.61
N CYS A 134 -8.96 1.82 -27.54
CA CYS A 134 -8.46 1.72 -28.91
C CYS A 134 -6.97 2.05 -29.03
N SER A 135 -6.39 2.72 -28.03
CA SER A 135 -4.95 3.00 -27.93
C SER A 135 -4.13 1.79 -27.46
N ALA A 136 -4.76 0.74 -26.94
CA ALA A 136 -4.08 -0.47 -26.52
C ALA A 136 -3.29 -1.07 -27.68
N ARG A 137 -2.02 -1.37 -27.43
CA ARG A 137 -1.12 -1.93 -28.44
C ARG A 137 -1.50 -3.39 -28.70
N ALA A 138 -1.62 -3.77 -29.98
CA ALA A 138 -1.85 -5.16 -30.37
C ALA A 138 -0.58 -6.00 -30.10
N GLY A 139 -0.75 -7.26 -29.70
CA GLY A 139 0.34 -8.15 -29.33
C GLY A 139 0.19 -8.75 -27.93
N ARG A 140 1.18 -9.55 -27.52
CA ARG A 140 1.21 -10.24 -26.23
C ARG A 140 1.67 -9.29 -25.12
N THR A 141 0.95 -9.29 -24.00
CA THR A 141 1.22 -8.48 -22.82
C THR A 141 0.85 -9.22 -21.52
N ARG A 142 0.88 -8.53 -20.38
CA ARG A 142 0.50 -9.05 -19.06
C ARG A 142 -0.82 -8.48 -18.57
N LEU A 143 -1.62 -9.36 -17.98
CA LEU A 143 -2.78 -9.03 -17.16
C LEU A 143 -2.49 -9.45 -15.72
N ARG A 144 -2.82 -8.57 -14.76
CA ARG A 144 -2.73 -8.82 -13.32
C ARG A 144 -4.08 -8.65 -12.67
N VAL A 145 -4.49 -9.61 -11.84
CA VAL A 145 -5.64 -9.49 -10.94
C VAL A 145 -5.17 -9.60 -9.49
N MET A 146 -5.64 -8.69 -8.65
CA MET A 146 -5.25 -8.60 -7.25
C MET A 146 -6.48 -8.56 -6.35
N LEU A 147 -6.47 -9.37 -5.31
CA LEU A 147 -7.40 -9.37 -4.19
C LEU A 147 -6.66 -8.88 -2.94
N GLN A 148 -7.22 -7.90 -2.24
CA GLN A 148 -6.77 -7.45 -0.93
C GLN A 148 -7.88 -7.65 0.10
N THR A 149 -7.49 -7.98 1.33
CA THR A 149 -8.40 -8.28 2.43
C THR A 149 -8.06 -7.40 3.62
N ASN A 150 -9.05 -7.11 4.46
CA ASN A 150 -8.91 -6.21 5.63
C ASN A 150 -8.56 -4.76 5.28
N THR A 151 -8.86 -4.35 4.04
CA THR A 151 -8.74 -2.96 3.56
C THR A 151 -9.97 -2.62 2.73
N ALA A 152 -10.40 -1.36 2.76
CA ALA A 152 -11.46 -0.81 1.91
C ALA A 152 -10.90 0.19 0.88
N THR A 153 -9.58 0.17 0.65
CA THR A 153 -8.89 1.13 -0.21
C THR A 153 -8.37 0.44 -1.45
N CYS A 154 -8.65 1.03 -2.61
CA CYS A 154 -8.10 0.56 -3.89
C CYS A 154 -6.58 0.62 -3.89
N PRO A 155 -5.88 -0.47 -4.25
CA PRO A 155 -4.45 -0.42 -4.49
C PRO A 155 -4.13 0.51 -5.66
N ASN A 156 -3.24 1.46 -5.42
CA ASN A 156 -2.72 2.37 -6.47
C ASN A 156 -1.44 1.84 -7.09
N ASP A 157 -0.71 1.01 -6.35
CA ASP A 157 0.54 0.41 -6.80
C ASP A 157 0.31 -1.09 -7.09
N PRO A 158 0.48 -1.54 -8.34
CA PRO A 158 0.32 -2.95 -8.71
C PRO A 158 1.41 -3.85 -8.11
N CYS A 159 2.48 -3.27 -7.56
CA CYS A 159 3.67 -3.95 -7.08
C CYS A 159 3.67 -4.23 -5.57
N VAL A 160 2.68 -3.74 -4.82
CA VAL A 160 2.72 -3.78 -3.35
C VAL A 160 1.35 -4.13 -2.76
N PHE A 161 1.35 -5.01 -1.76
CA PHE A 161 0.24 -5.12 -0.81
C PHE A 161 0.40 -4.03 0.26
N PRO A 162 -0.48 -3.01 0.34
CA PRO A 162 -0.29 -1.86 1.21
C PRO A 162 -0.55 -2.22 2.68
N GLY A 163 0.52 -2.19 3.49
CA GLY A 163 0.42 -2.32 4.94
C GLY A 163 0.19 -3.75 5.42
N ALA A 164 -0.65 -3.90 6.45
CA ALA A 164 -0.96 -5.16 7.11
C ALA A 164 -2.26 -5.73 6.50
N VAL A 165 -2.18 -6.16 5.25
CA VAL A 165 -3.31 -6.72 4.48
C VAL A 165 -2.96 -8.13 4.03
N GLY A 166 -3.93 -9.02 4.05
CA GLY A 166 -3.84 -10.32 3.36
C GLY A 166 -4.30 -10.17 1.92
N GLY A 167 -4.05 -11.15 1.06
CA GLY A 167 -4.49 -11.05 -0.32
C GLY A 167 -3.82 -12.05 -1.25
N GLU A 168 -4.21 -12.03 -2.51
CA GLU A 168 -3.58 -12.83 -3.57
C GLU A 168 -3.47 -12.00 -4.84
N CYS A 169 -2.42 -12.25 -5.61
CA CYS A 169 -2.17 -11.63 -6.89
C CYS A 169 -1.89 -12.72 -7.92
N GLU A 170 -2.64 -12.73 -9.02
CA GLU A 170 -2.46 -13.66 -10.13
C GLU A 170 -2.11 -12.90 -11.42
N ASP A 171 -1.10 -13.40 -12.12
CA ASP A 171 -0.65 -12.87 -13.41
C ASP A 171 -0.94 -13.85 -14.57
N TYR A 172 -1.37 -13.32 -15.72
CA TYR A 172 -1.73 -14.08 -16.92
C TYR A 172 -1.19 -13.41 -18.20
N ASN A 173 -0.83 -14.20 -19.22
CA ASN A 173 -0.54 -13.61 -20.53
C ASN A 173 -1.84 -13.19 -21.24
N LEU A 174 -1.80 -12.05 -21.93
CA LEU A 174 -2.91 -11.50 -22.69
C LEU A 174 -2.47 -11.16 -24.11
N ASP A 175 -3.13 -11.74 -25.12
CA ASP A 175 -2.97 -11.41 -26.53
C ASP A 175 -4.06 -10.40 -26.93
N ILE A 176 -3.64 -9.14 -27.12
CA ILE A 176 -4.53 -8.06 -27.59
C ILE A 176 -4.58 -8.12 -29.13
N ILE A 177 -5.79 -8.32 -29.68
CA ILE A 177 -6.00 -8.48 -31.12
C ILE A 177 -6.85 -7.36 -31.74
N GLY A 178 -6.65 -7.10 -33.03
CA GLY A 178 -7.44 -6.17 -33.86
C GLY A 178 -8.54 -6.84 -34.69
N GLY A 179 -9.31 -6.04 -35.42
CA GLY A 179 -10.51 -6.44 -36.17
C GLY A 179 -10.22 -7.03 -37.54
N PHE A 180 -9.10 -6.68 -38.18
CA PHE A 180 -8.72 -7.24 -39.48
C PHE A 180 -8.22 -8.70 -39.36
N VAL A 181 -8.60 -9.55 -40.32
CA VAL A 181 -8.11 -10.94 -40.44
C VAL A 181 -7.41 -11.15 -41.77
N SER A 182 -8.13 -10.95 -42.88
CA SER A 182 -7.63 -11.18 -44.24
C SER A 182 -8.41 -10.34 -45.26
N SER A 183 -7.98 -10.31 -46.52
CA SER A 183 -8.69 -9.63 -47.62
C SER A 183 -8.50 -10.38 -48.93
N PHE A 184 -9.31 -10.13 -49.95
CA PHE A 184 -8.93 -10.35 -51.35
C PHE A 184 -8.85 -9.01 -52.08
N PRO A 185 -7.78 -8.72 -52.86
CA PRO A 185 -6.57 -9.53 -53.09
C PRO A 185 -5.86 -9.94 -51.81
N ASN A 186 -5.27 -11.16 -51.84
CA ASN A 186 -4.92 -11.91 -50.62
C ASN A 186 -3.89 -11.22 -49.72
N ASP A 187 -3.97 -11.56 -48.44
CA ASP A 187 -3.20 -11.09 -47.29
C ASP A 187 -1.83 -11.74 -47.10
N THR A 188 -1.42 -12.70 -47.93
CA THR A 188 -0.17 -13.43 -47.73
C THR A 188 1.04 -12.52 -48.01
N PRO A 189 1.89 -12.21 -46.99
CA PRO A 189 3.21 -11.59 -47.21
C PRO A 189 4.09 -12.44 -48.15
N ASP A 190 3.64 -13.68 -48.36
CA ASP A 190 4.20 -14.71 -49.19
C ASP A 190 3.67 -14.83 -50.63
N SER A 191 3.42 -13.71 -51.32
CA SER A 191 3.46 -13.56 -52.79
C SER A 191 2.87 -14.61 -53.74
N SER A 192 1.95 -15.48 -53.31
CA SER A 192 1.14 -16.28 -54.23
C SER A 192 0.04 -15.46 -54.93
N ALA A 193 -0.21 -14.22 -54.46
CA ALA A 193 -1.19 -13.30 -55.02
C ALA A 193 -0.67 -12.51 -56.23
N ILE A 194 -0.11 -13.22 -57.21
CA ILE A 194 0.08 -12.65 -58.54
C ILE A 194 -1.27 -12.71 -59.23
N LEU A 195 -1.86 -11.56 -59.53
CA LEU A 195 -3.08 -11.48 -60.32
C LEU A 195 -2.70 -11.33 -61.79
N PRO A 196 -2.94 -12.34 -62.67
CA PRO A 196 -2.65 -12.15 -64.08
C PRO A 196 -3.54 -11.06 -64.65
N ARG A 197 -2.93 -10.15 -65.41
CA ARG A 197 -3.61 -9.11 -66.19
C ARG A 197 -4.58 -9.75 -67.20
N GLY A 198 -5.64 -9.04 -67.59
CA GLY A 198 -6.60 -9.54 -68.58
C GLY A 198 -7.85 -10.22 -67.98
N ASN A 199 -8.00 -10.19 -66.66
CA ASN A 199 -8.98 -10.98 -65.94
C ASN A 199 -9.98 -10.12 -65.16
N ILE A 200 -11.19 -10.66 -64.96
CA ILE A 200 -12.24 -10.05 -64.14
C ILE A 200 -12.41 -10.90 -62.87
N TYR A 201 -12.22 -10.28 -61.72
CA TYR A 201 -12.31 -10.86 -60.38
C TYR A 201 -13.67 -10.51 -59.76
N ASP A 202 -14.69 -11.31 -60.08
CA ASP A 202 -16.11 -11.06 -59.83
C ASP A 202 -16.78 -12.06 -58.86
N GLY A 203 -16.02 -13.05 -58.38
CA GLY A 203 -16.51 -14.10 -57.49
C GLY A 203 -17.12 -15.30 -58.22
N SER A 204 -17.09 -15.35 -59.56
CA SER A 204 -17.69 -16.42 -60.37
C SER A 204 -17.09 -17.80 -60.15
N THR A 205 -15.81 -17.88 -59.79
CA THR A 205 -15.09 -19.13 -59.49
C THR A 205 -14.06 -18.90 -58.39
N ALA A 206 -13.56 -19.98 -57.78
CA ALA A 206 -12.49 -19.91 -56.77
C ALA A 206 -11.20 -19.24 -57.27
N ASN A 207 -10.92 -19.27 -58.59
CA ASN A 207 -9.77 -18.62 -59.23
C ASN A 207 -10.07 -17.18 -59.70
N ARG A 208 -11.32 -16.72 -59.53
CA ARG A 208 -11.81 -15.36 -59.79
C ARG A 208 -12.44 -14.76 -58.54
N PRO A 209 -11.81 -14.81 -57.35
CA PRO A 209 -12.41 -14.25 -56.14
C PRO A 209 -12.63 -12.74 -56.31
N MET A 210 -13.70 -12.19 -55.73
CA MET A 210 -13.99 -10.75 -55.80
C MET A 210 -13.36 -10.00 -54.61
N PRO A 211 -13.15 -8.67 -54.72
CA PRO A 211 -12.71 -7.84 -53.60
C PRO A 211 -13.49 -8.14 -52.33
N SER A 212 -12.80 -8.47 -51.24
CA SER A 212 -13.45 -8.86 -49.99
C SER A 212 -12.56 -8.61 -48.78
N VAL A 213 -13.16 -8.52 -47.60
CA VAL A 213 -12.44 -8.35 -46.32
C VAL A 213 -13.03 -9.33 -45.30
N SER A 214 -12.15 -10.09 -44.66
CA SER A 214 -12.47 -10.88 -43.48
C SER A 214 -12.15 -10.09 -42.22
N ILE A 215 -13.15 -9.88 -41.37
CA ILE A 215 -13.03 -9.13 -40.12
C ILE A 215 -13.59 -9.93 -38.95
N ARG A 216 -13.12 -9.62 -37.73
CA ARG A 216 -13.65 -10.14 -36.47
C ARG A 216 -14.78 -9.24 -35.97
N ALA A 217 -15.93 -9.84 -35.69
CA ALA A 217 -17.01 -9.18 -34.96
C ALA A 217 -16.98 -9.58 -33.49
N GLY A 218 -17.24 -8.62 -32.60
CA GLY A 218 -17.37 -8.85 -31.16
C GLY A 218 -18.75 -9.29 -30.69
N ALA A 219 -19.78 -9.12 -31.53
CA ALA A 219 -21.17 -9.42 -31.18
C ALA A 219 -22.01 -9.73 -32.43
N ALA A 220 -23.14 -10.39 -32.21
CA ALA A 220 -24.13 -10.69 -33.24
C ALA A 220 -24.67 -9.40 -33.88
N GLY A 221 -24.75 -9.39 -35.21
CA GLY A 221 -25.26 -8.23 -35.97
C GLY A 221 -24.42 -6.95 -35.88
N ALA A 222 -23.21 -7.01 -35.29
CA ALA A 222 -22.30 -5.88 -35.24
C ALA A 222 -21.98 -5.38 -36.66
N GLN A 223 -22.01 -4.06 -36.83
CA GLN A 223 -21.76 -3.41 -38.11
C GLN A 223 -20.36 -2.79 -38.11
N THR A 224 -19.64 -2.93 -39.22
CA THR A 224 -18.33 -2.31 -39.43
C THR A 224 -18.32 -1.58 -40.76
N VAL A 225 -18.05 -0.29 -40.73
CA VAL A 225 -17.83 0.52 -41.92
C VAL A 225 -16.44 0.19 -42.48
N LEU A 226 -16.40 -0.32 -43.71
CA LEU A 226 -15.17 -0.63 -44.43
C LEU A 226 -14.95 0.41 -45.52
N ARG A 227 -13.76 1.01 -45.53
CA ARG A 227 -13.26 1.81 -46.66
C ARG A 227 -12.13 1.05 -47.30
N TYR A 228 -12.34 0.61 -48.53
CA TYR A 228 -11.41 -0.22 -49.28
C TYR A 228 -10.90 0.55 -50.48
N ARG A 229 -9.59 0.72 -50.58
CA ARG A 229 -8.93 1.47 -51.64
C ARG A 229 -7.78 0.67 -52.20
N ILE A 230 -7.66 0.63 -53.53
CA ILE A 230 -6.46 0.15 -54.20
C ILE A 230 -5.80 1.34 -54.88
N PHE A 231 -4.53 1.54 -54.59
CA PHE A 231 -3.68 2.54 -55.20
C PHE A 231 -2.66 1.87 -56.12
N GLY A 232 -2.34 2.50 -57.25
CA GLY A 232 -1.22 2.04 -58.07
C GLY A 232 -1.42 2.08 -59.59
N PRO A 233 -0.50 1.48 -60.35
CA PRO A 233 0.69 0.77 -59.85
C PRO A 233 1.70 1.76 -59.23
N ALA A 234 2.37 1.37 -58.16
CA ALA A 234 3.39 2.16 -57.50
C ALA A 234 4.54 2.49 -58.50
N PRO A 235 5.11 3.72 -58.46
CA PRO A 235 4.99 4.74 -57.41
C PRO A 235 3.72 5.60 -57.51
N LEU A 236 2.85 5.42 -58.52
CA LEU A 236 1.62 6.19 -58.62
C LEU A 236 0.71 5.86 -57.42
N THR A 237 0.12 6.91 -56.84
CA THR A 237 -0.81 6.80 -55.71
C THR A 237 -2.27 6.96 -56.16
N ASP A 238 -2.52 6.88 -57.47
CA ASP A 238 -3.86 6.99 -58.04
C ASP A 238 -4.79 5.93 -57.44
N THR A 239 -5.94 6.34 -56.95
CA THR A 239 -6.98 5.40 -56.51
C THR A 239 -7.60 4.75 -57.75
N VAL A 240 -7.28 3.49 -57.99
CA VAL A 240 -7.74 2.75 -59.17
C VAL A 240 -9.00 1.94 -58.91
N TYR A 241 -9.27 1.64 -57.63
CA TYR A 241 -10.46 0.95 -57.17
C TYR A 241 -10.83 1.50 -55.79
N SER A 242 -12.10 1.83 -55.60
CA SER A 242 -12.63 2.41 -54.38
C SER A 242 -13.99 1.80 -54.07
N ALA A 243 -14.15 1.21 -52.90
CA ALA A 243 -15.43 0.72 -52.41
C ALA A 243 -15.62 1.07 -50.93
N ASP A 244 -16.81 1.55 -50.60
CA ASP A 244 -17.24 1.78 -49.22
C ASP A 244 -18.51 0.97 -48.97
N TRP A 245 -18.52 0.18 -47.91
CA TRP A 245 -19.71 -0.58 -47.52
C TRP A 245 -19.72 -0.85 -46.02
N THR A 246 -20.88 -1.27 -45.53
CA THR A 246 -21.05 -1.73 -44.15
C THR A 246 -21.06 -3.26 -44.16
N ALA A 247 -20.04 -3.86 -43.56
CA ALA A 247 -20.04 -5.29 -43.26
C ALA A 247 -20.94 -5.53 -42.04
N VAL A 248 -21.86 -6.49 -42.14
CA VAL A 248 -22.78 -6.86 -41.06
C VAL A 248 -22.42 -8.27 -40.59
N ALA A 249 -22.11 -8.41 -39.30
CA ALA A 249 -21.77 -9.68 -38.70
C ALA A 249 -22.98 -10.65 -38.71
N PRO A 250 -22.73 -11.98 -38.71
CA PRO A 250 -23.78 -12.97 -38.50
C PRO A 250 -24.61 -12.70 -37.25
N THR A 251 -25.90 -13.07 -37.27
CA THR A 251 -26.82 -12.89 -36.13
C THR A 251 -26.80 -14.05 -35.14
N SER A 252 -26.03 -15.11 -35.41
CA SER A 252 -25.87 -16.28 -34.55
C SER A 252 -24.42 -16.79 -34.60
N GLY A 253 -23.96 -17.47 -33.55
CA GLY A 253 -22.59 -17.96 -33.41
C GLY A 253 -21.93 -17.59 -32.08
N THR A 254 -20.70 -18.03 -31.88
CA THR A 254 -19.86 -17.67 -30.71
C THR A 254 -18.94 -16.52 -31.10
N PHE A 255 -18.97 -15.42 -30.34
CA PHE A 255 -18.16 -14.23 -30.59
C PHE A 255 -16.96 -14.14 -29.62
N PRO A 256 -15.80 -13.60 -30.04
CA PRO A 256 -15.54 -12.97 -31.33
C PRO A 256 -15.48 -13.98 -32.50
N GLN A 257 -16.12 -13.64 -33.62
CA GLN A 257 -16.23 -14.50 -34.81
C GLN A 257 -15.65 -13.79 -36.04
N THR A 258 -14.89 -14.53 -36.85
CA THR A 258 -14.43 -14.06 -38.17
C THR A 258 -15.51 -14.28 -39.24
N PHE A 259 -15.75 -13.27 -40.07
CA PHE A 259 -16.62 -13.39 -41.24
C PHE A 259 -16.08 -12.54 -42.41
N THR A 260 -16.41 -12.94 -43.63
CA THR A 260 -15.98 -12.26 -44.87
C THR A 260 -17.12 -11.46 -45.47
N SER A 261 -16.83 -10.24 -45.93
CA SER A 261 -17.79 -9.36 -46.58
C SER A 261 -17.18 -8.73 -47.84
N SER A 262 -17.99 -8.59 -48.88
CA SER A 262 -17.61 -8.01 -50.17
C SER A 262 -18.46 -6.77 -50.47
N PRO A 263 -17.93 -5.76 -51.18
CA PRO A 263 -18.71 -4.64 -51.65
C PRO A 263 -19.68 -5.05 -52.76
N THR A 264 -20.77 -4.30 -52.90
CA THR A 264 -21.72 -4.43 -54.03
C THR A 264 -21.56 -3.31 -55.07
N VAL A 265 -20.92 -2.20 -54.69
CA VAL A 265 -20.64 -1.05 -55.54
C VAL A 265 -19.18 -0.63 -55.36
N ALA A 266 -18.50 -0.34 -56.47
CA ALA A 266 -17.16 0.21 -56.48
C ALA A 266 -17.02 1.24 -57.60
N THR A 267 -16.04 2.14 -57.46
CA THR A 267 -15.69 3.17 -58.44
C THR A 267 -14.19 3.14 -58.73
N GLY A 268 -13.77 3.76 -59.84
CA GLY A 268 -12.37 3.79 -60.28
C GLY A 268 -12.14 3.02 -61.57
N ARG A 269 -10.97 3.22 -62.19
CA ARG A 269 -10.65 2.67 -63.52
C ARG A 269 -10.60 1.14 -63.58
N LEU A 270 -10.38 0.46 -62.45
CA LEU A 270 -10.37 -1.00 -62.34
C LEU A 270 -11.64 -1.56 -61.69
N ALA A 271 -12.65 -0.74 -61.41
CA ALA A 271 -13.94 -1.22 -60.92
C ALA A 271 -14.81 -1.73 -62.09
N GLY A 272 -15.20 -3.00 -62.02
CA GLY A 272 -16.13 -3.65 -62.93
C GLY A 272 -17.57 -3.70 -62.39
N ALA A 273 -18.48 -4.31 -63.17
CA ALA A 273 -19.86 -4.53 -62.75
C ALA A 273 -19.91 -5.36 -61.45
N GLY A 274 -20.87 -5.05 -60.56
CA GLY A 274 -21.04 -5.76 -59.28
C GLY A 274 -19.85 -5.64 -58.33
N ALA A 275 -19.08 -4.55 -58.41
CA ALA A 275 -17.84 -4.32 -57.66
C ALA A 275 -16.72 -5.35 -57.94
N ALA A 276 -16.73 -5.98 -59.12
CA ALA A 276 -15.62 -6.81 -59.55
C ALA A 276 -14.32 -5.98 -59.69
N LEU A 277 -13.17 -6.60 -59.46
CA LEU A 277 -11.87 -6.01 -59.83
C LEU A 277 -11.53 -6.41 -61.27
N ASN A 278 -11.63 -5.46 -62.20
CA ASN A 278 -11.36 -5.68 -63.63
C ASN A 278 -9.92 -5.29 -63.98
N THR A 279 -9.07 -6.29 -64.17
CA THR A 279 -7.64 -6.12 -64.50
C THR A 279 -7.35 -6.08 -66.00
N THR A 280 -8.38 -6.08 -66.86
CA THR A 280 -8.19 -6.10 -68.33
C THR A 280 -7.43 -4.88 -68.84
N ASN A 281 -7.73 -3.72 -68.28
CA ASN A 281 -7.07 -2.44 -68.60
C ASN A 281 -6.08 -2.00 -67.51
N ALA A 282 -5.70 -2.91 -66.59
CA ALA A 282 -4.70 -2.59 -65.58
C ALA A 282 -3.34 -2.36 -66.24
N VAL A 283 -2.58 -1.42 -65.68
CA VAL A 283 -1.14 -1.31 -65.95
C VAL A 283 -0.50 -2.33 -65.02
N GLY A 284 0.35 -3.22 -65.55
CA GLY A 284 1.00 -4.19 -64.67
C GLY A 284 1.97 -3.49 -63.70
N GLY A 285 2.13 -4.07 -62.51
CA GLY A 285 2.95 -3.49 -61.45
C GLY A 285 2.47 -3.84 -60.03
N GLU A 286 3.17 -3.30 -59.04
CA GLU A 286 2.83 -3.44 -57.61
C GLU A 286 1.72 -2.44 -57.23
N TYR A 287 0.64 -2.90 -56.60
CA TYR A 287 -0.49 -2.09 -56.14
C TYR A 287 -0.60 -2.16 -54.62
N ILE A 288 -1.07 -1.08 -53.98
CA ILE A 288 -1.28 -1.01 -52.53
C ILE A 288 -2.77 -1.06 -52.24
N LEU A 289 -3.19 -2.07 -51.47
CA LEU A 289 -4.49 -2.16 -50.84
C LEU A 289 -4.46 -1.47 -49.47
N LEU A 290 -5.31 -0.46 -49.27
CA LEU A 290 -5.60 0.14 -47.98
C LEU A 290 -7.04 -0.15 -47.57
N ILE A 291 -7.19 -0.71 -46.38
CA ILE A 291 -8.48 -0.99 -45.75
C ILE A 291 -8.52 -0.23 -44.44
N ARG A 292 -9.54 0.60 -44.26
CA ARG A 292 -9.88 1.21 -42.98
C ARG A 292 -11.18 0.62 -42.50
N SER A 293 -11.15 -0.08 -41.37
CA SER A 293 -12.33 -0.66 -40.73
C SER A 293 -12.69 0.11 -39.47
N VAL A 294 -13.94 0.55 -39.37
CA VAL A 294 -14.48 1.29 -38.22
C VAL A 294 -15.76 0.61 -37.75
N PRO A 295 -15.76 -0.08 -36.60
CA PRO A 295 -16.99 -0.61 -36.00
C PRO A 295 -17.98 0.53 -35.71
N THR A 296 -19.25 0.35 -36.07
CA THR A 296 -20.30 1.34 -35.81
C THR A 296 -20.57 1.39 -34.31
N GLY A 297 -20.51 2.59 -33.71
CA GLY A 297 -20.71 2.79 -32.27
C GLY A 297 -19.45 2.67 -31.39
N ASN A 298 -18.26 2.49 -32.00
CA ASN A 298 -16.97 2.55 -31.31
C ASN A 298 -15.97 3.39 -32.16
N SER A 299 -15.00 4.06 -31.52
CA SER A 299 -13.92 4.82 -32.18
C SER A 299 -12.70 3.97 -32.59
N CYS A 300 -12.69 2.66 -32.32
CA CYS A 300 -11.58 1.77 -32.66
C CYS A 300 -11.47 1.54 -34.17
N ALA A 301 -10.76 2.44 -34.85
CA ALA A 301 -10.41 2.27 -36.25
C ALA A 301 -9.16 1.39 -36.38
N ASP A 302 -9.25 0.32 -37.18
CA ASP A 302 -8.09 -0.42 -37.64
C ASP A 302 -7.79 0.00 -39.08
N GLU A 303 -6.52 0.29 -39.36
CA GLU A 303 -6.03 0.53 -40.70
C GLU A 303 -5.07 -0.59 -41.09
N TYR A 304 -5.29 -1.12 -42.28
CA TYR A 304 -4.52 -2.21 -42.85
C TYR A 304 -4.05 -1.80 -44.25
N SER A 305 -2.75 -1.87 -44.49
CA SER A 305 -2.14 -1.53 -45.78
C SER A 305 -1.22 -2.64 -46.23
N ARG A 306 -1.36 -3.14 -47.46
CA ARG A 306 -0.48 -4.17 -48.05
C ARG A 306 -0.33 -4.03 -49.55
N ALA A 307 0.79 -4.54 -50.07
CA ALA A 307 1.06 -4.60 -51.50
C ALA A 307 0.63 -5.94 -52.12
N PHE A 308 0.17 -5.92 -53.36
CA PHE A 308 -0.04 -7.10 -54.21
C PHE A 308 0.38 -6.78 -55.66
N THR A 309 0.56 -7.78 -56.52
CA THR A 309 1.06 -7.57 -57.87
C THR A 309 -0.01 -7.91 -58.92
N ILE A 310 -0.25 -6.99 -59.86
CA ILE A 310 -0.91 -7.33 -61.12
C ILE A 310 0.20 -7.63 -62.12
N ALA A 311 0.33 -8.89 -62.51
CA ALA A 311 1.50 -9.41 -63.24
C ALA A 311 1.68 -8.75 -64.61
N VAL A 312 2.91 -8.38 -64.91
CA VAL A 312 3.43 -8.20 -66.27
C VAL A 312 4.00 -9.54 -66.79
N ASN A 313 4.50 -9.61 -68.02
CA ASN A 313 5.04 -10.87 -68.54
C ASN A 313 6.40 -11.18 -67.90
N ARG A 314 7.29 -10.20 -67.81
CA ARG A 314 8.66 -10.36 -67.28
C ARG A 314 8.89 -9.42 -66.08
N ASP A 315 9.06 -9.97 -64.89
CA ASP A 315 9.26 -9.20 -63.63
C ASP A 315 9.92 -10.08 -62.56
N ILE A 316 11.02 -9.58 -61.97
CA ILE A 316 11.61 -10.11 -60.74
C ILE A 316 11.47 -9.10 -59.61
N SER A 317 10.99 -9.58 -58.46
CA SER A 317 10.80 -8.73 -57.29
C SER A 317 11.66 -9.19 -56.13
N THR A 318 12.23 -8.24 -55.39
CA THR A 318 12.77 -8.51 -54.06
C THR A 318 11.63 -8.51 -53.05
N ARG A 319 11.50 -9.62 -52.30
CA ARG A 319 10.39 -9.85 -51.37
C ARG A 319 10.76 -9.64 -49.92
N GLN A 320 11.97 -10.00 -49.52
CA GLN A 320 12.38 -9.88 -48.13
C GLN A 320 13.90 -9.86 -48.01
N LEU A 321 14.43 -8.99 -47.14
CA LEU A 321 15.72 -9.24 -46.49
C LEU A 321 15.45 -10.16 -45.30
N ARG A 322 15.73 -11.45 -45.45
CA ARG A 322 15.39 -12.49 -44.47
C ARG A 322 16.37 -12.49 -43.31
N SER A 323 17.65 -12.24 -43.58
CA SER A 323 18.68 -12.01 -42.59
C SER A 323 19.59 -10.87 -43.08
N PRO A 324 19.96 -9.88 -42.24
CA PRO A 324 19.61 -9.74 -40.83
C PRO A 324 18.10 -9.54 -40.58
N THR A 325 17.60 -10.13 -39.50
CA THR A 325 16.19 -10.03 -39.06
C THR A 325 15.94 -8.67 -38.44
N THR A 326 14.77 -8.09 -38.69
CA THR A 326 14.41 -6.80 -38.12
C THR A 326 14.24 -6.83 -36.61
N ASN A 327 14.53 -5.69 -35.97
CA ASN A 327 14.28 -5.43 -34.54
C ASN A 327 12.85 -4.88 -34.28
N GLU A 328 12.01 -4.85 -35.31
CA GLU A 328 10.64 -4.37 -35.17
C GLU A 328 9.73 -5.36 -34.42
N PRO A 329 8.73 -4.85 -33.67
CA PRO A 329 7.72 -5.69 -33.02
C PRO A 329 7.04 -6.66 -34.01
N PRO A 330 6.74 -7.91 -33.60
CA PRO A 330 6.79 -8.45 -32.25
C PRO A 330 8.15 -9.05 -31.85
N ARG A 331 9.17 -9.00 -32.72
CA ARG A 331 10.48 -9.63 -32.48
C ARG A 331 11.54 -8.55 -32.28
N LYS A 332 11.81 -8.18 -31.02
CA LYS A 332 12.94 -7.30 -30.66
C LYS A 332 14.26 -8.07 -30.63
N PHE A 333 14.69 -8.58 -31.79
CA PHE A 333 15.91 -9.35 -31.92
C PHE A 333 17.13 -8.44 -32.14
N LYS A 334 18.24 -8.75 -31.45
CA LYS A 334 19.51 -8.06 -31.58
C LYS A 334 20.61 -9.05 -31.95
N TYR A 335 21.52 -8.64 -32.84
CA TYR A 335 22.69 -9.44 -33.22
C TYR A 335 23.90 -9.11 -32.33
N PRO A 336 24.78 -10.09 -32.02
CA PRO A 336 26.05 -9.81 -31.34
C PRO A 336 27.00 -9.03 -32.25
N ASN A 337 27.71 -8.05 -31.68
CA ASN A 337 28.68 -7.25 -32.43
C ASN A 337 29.98 -8.00 -32.79
N THR A 338 30.23 -9.17 -32.22
CA THR A 338 31.50 -9.92 -32.38
C THR A 338 31.38 -11.16 -33.26
N THR A 339 30.20 -11.47 -33.78
CA THR A 339 29.96 -12.69 -34.57
C THR A 339 29.53 -12.36 -35.99
N PRO A 340 29.92 -13.17 -37.00
CA PRO A 340 29.39 -13.02 -38.35
C PRO A 340 27.87 -13.08 -38.39
N ILE A 341 27.24 -12.11 -39.05
CA ILE A 341 25.80 -12.05 -39.24
C ILE A 341 25.46 -12.65 -40.62
N PRO A 342 24.61 -13.70 -40.69
CA PRO A 342 24.22 -14.27 -41.97
C PRO A 342 23.38 -13.28 -42.78
N VAL A 343 23.59 -13.26 -44.09
CA VAL A 343 22.86 -12.37 -45.01
C VAL A 343 22.08 -13.21 -46.00
N GLU A 344 20.76 -13.05 -46.00
CA GLU A 344 19.85 -13.80 -46.88
C GLU A 344 18.75 -12.88 -47.42
N ALA A 345 18.47 -12.99 -48.71
CA ALA A 345 17.33 -12.30 -49.32
C ALA A 345 16.43 -13.28 -50.08
N VAL A 346 15.14 -12.97 -50.12
CA VAL A 346 14.13 -13.72 -50.85
C VAL A 346 13.74 -12.91 -52.07
N PHE A 347 13.90 -13.54 -53.23
CA PHE A 347 13.49 -13.03 -54.53
C PHE A 347 12.32 -13.84 -55.04
N GLN A 348 11.49 -13.24 -55.89
CA GLN A 348 10.37 -13.93 -56.49
C GLN A 348 10.13 -13.47 -57.91
N ASN A 349 9.89 -14.44 -58.80
CA ASN A 349 9.30 -14.18 -60.09
C ASN A 349 7.86 -13.66 -59.93
N SER A 350 7.68 -12.37 -60.22
CA SER A 350 6.41 -11.65 -60.15
C SER A 350 5.72 -11.54 -61.53
N GLY A 351 6.38 -12.02 -62.59
CA GLY A 351 5.86 -12.09 -63.95
C GLY A 351 5.16 -13.41 -64.28
N LEU A 352 4.71 -13.51 -65.53
CA LEU A 352 4.06 -14.70 -66.11
C LEU A 352 5.04 -15.61 -66.87
N ASP A 353 6.18 -15.09 -67.30
CA ASP A 353 7.26 -15.85 -67.93
C ASP A 353 8.20 -16.45 -66.87
N THR A 354 8.87 -17.56 -67.18
CA THR A 354 9.87 -18.15 -66.28
C THR A 354 11.15 -17.31 -66.29
N VAL A 355 11.60 -16.85 -65.11
CA VAL A 355 12.90 -16.19 -64.94
C VAL A 355 14.00 -17.24 -65.00
N LYS A 356 14.99 -17.06 -65.88
CA LYS A 356 16.12 -17.98 -66.04
C LYS A 356 17.37 -17.49 -65.33
N GLN A 357 17.59 -16.16 -65.30
CA GLN A 357 18.76 -15.56 -64.68
C GLN A 357 18.46 -14.17 -64.12
N PHE A 358 18.97 -13.87 -62.93
CA PHE A 358 18.97 -12.54 -62.33
C PHE A 358 20.17 -12.34 -61.38
N GLN A 359 20.48 -11.09 -61.04
CA GLN A 359 21.48 -10.74 -60.02
C GLN A 359 20.79 -10.24 -58.75
N GLY A 360 21.24 -10.71 -57.59
CA GLY A 360 20.84 -10.20 -56.28
C GLY A 360 21.95 -9.35 -55.68
N VAL A 361 21.63 -8.19 -55.14
CA VAL A 361 22.58 -7.27 -54.48
C VAL A 361 22.07 -6.90 -53.10
N VAL A 362 22.86 -7.11 -52.05
CA VAL A 362 22.53 -6.68 -50.68
C VAL A 362 23.53 -5.63 -50.21
N ARG A 363 23.05 -4.57 -49.55
CA ARG A 363 23.88 -3.54 -48.91
C ARG A 363 23.43 -3.31 -47.48
N LEU A 364 24.37 -3.27 -46.53
CA LEU A 364 24.07 -2.91 -45.13
C LEU A 364 24.82 -1.63 -44.75
N PHE A 365 24.19 -0.83 -43.89
CA PHE A 365 24.66 0.48 -43.47
C PHE A 365 24.67 0.58 -41.95
N ASP A 366 25.71 1.22 -41.42
CA ASP A 366 25.87 1.48 -40.00
C ASP A 366 24.81 2.47 -39.45
N PRO A 367 24.74 2.66 -38.12
CA PRO A 367 23.83 3.64 -37.52
C PRO A 367 24.07 5.09 -37.94
N SER A 368 25.25 5.42 -38.46
CA SER A 368 25.62 6.75 -38.97
C SER A 368 25.25 6.93 -40.46
N GLY A 369 24.84 5.87 -41.15
CA GLY A 369 24.46 5.86 -42.56
C GLY A 369 25.59 5.48 -43.53
N ASN A 370 26.77 5.03 -43.05
CA ASN A 370 27.86 4.58 -43.91
C ASN A 370 27.62 3.15 -44.40
N GLN A 371 27.92 2.85 -45.66
CA GLN A 371 27.81 1.49 -46.19
C GLN A 371 28.96 0.61 -45.68
N GLU A 372 28.65 -0.46 -44.95
CA GLU A 372 29.63 -1.37 -44.34
C GLU A 372 29.71 -2.73 -45.04
N TYR A 373 28.66 -3.12 -45.76
CA TYR A 373 28.56 -4.39 -46.44
C TYR A 373 27.98 -4.20 -47.84
N ILE A 374 28.54 -4.88 -48.83
CA ILE A 374 27.96 -5.07 -50.15
C ILE A 374 28.34 -6.45 -50.68
N ASP A 375 27.35 -7.19 -51.17
CA ASP A 375 27.58 -8.45 -51.87
C ASP A 375 26.62 -8.58 -53.06
N THR A 376 27.08 -9.24 -54.12
CA THR A 376 26.37 -9.45 -55.38
C THR A 376 26.47 -10.91 -55.79
N ALA A 377 25.33 -11.59 -55.87
CA ALA A 377 25.23 -12.97 -56.33
C ALA A 377 24.57 -13.04 -57.70
N SER A 378 25.11 -13.86 -58.61
CA SER A 378 24.45 -14.18 -59.89
C SER A 378 23.70 -15.51 -59.77
N ILE A 379 22.39 -15.47 -60.01
CA ILE A 379 21.49 -16.60 -59.82
C ILE A 379 21.03 -17.11 -61.20
N ASN A 380 21.37 -18.37 -61.50
CA ASN A 380 21.07 -19.06 -62.77
C ASN A 380 20.09 -20.23 -62.56
N GLU A 381 19.03 -19.99 -61.80
CA GLU A 381 18.05 -21.02 -61.41
C GLU A 381 16.68 -20.70 -62.05
N PRO A 382 16.15 -21.56 -62.95
CA PRO A 382 14.84 -21.38 -63.56
C PRO A 382 13.74 -21.26 -62.50
N THR A 383 13.18 -20.06 -62.35
CA THR A 383 12.18 -19.72 -61.35
C THR A 383 10.83 -19.52 -62.04
N ALA A 384 9.93 -20.48 -61.89
CA ALA A 384 8.58 -20.42 -62.48
C ALA A 384 7.73 -19.27 -61.88
N PRO A 385 6.66 -18.83 -62.56
CA PRO A 385 5.78 -17.78 -62.04
C PRO A 385 5.30 -18.05 -60.61
N SER A 386 5.26 -17.01 -59.79
CA SER A 386 4.93 -17.08 -58.36
C SER A 386 5.93 -17.81 -57.46
N VAL A 387 6.98 -18.44 -58.00
CA VAL A 387 7.97 -19.17 -57.19
C VAL A 387 8.97 -18.20 -56.54
N ARG A 388 9.33 -18.51 -55.29
CA ARG A 388 10.33 -17.80 -54.51
C ARG A 388 11.65 -18.55 -54.51
N LEU A 389 12.74 -17.78 -54.53
CA LEU A 389 14.07 -18.28 -54.29
C LEU A 389 14.69 -17.52 -53.11
N THR A 390 15.26 -18.26 -52.16
CA THR A 390 16.08 -17.67 -51.10
C THR A 390 17.54 -17.78 -51.50
N GLN A 391 18.23 -16.65 -51.56
CA GLN A 391 19.66 -16.58 -51.82
C GLN A 391 20.39 -16.25 -50.52
N THR A 392 21.41 -17.05 -50.19
CA THR A 392 22.37 -16.76 -49.13
C THR A 392 23.57 -16.02 -49.74
N PHE A 393 23.96 -14.93 -49.11
CA PHE A 393 25.11 -14.10 -49.46
C PHE A 393 26.27 -14.39 -48.50
N ASP A 394 27.44 -13.80 -48.75
CA ASP A 394 28.53 -13.87 -47.79
C ASP A 394 28.11 -13.33 -46.42
N ASN A 395 28.68 -13.86 -45.34
CA ASN A 395 28.34 -13.35 -44.01
C ASN A 395 28.87 -11.92 -43.85
N PHE A 396 28.07 -11.07 -43.21
CA PHE A 396 28.55 -9.78 -42.73
C PHE A 396 29.48 -10.03 -41.54
N ASN A 397 30.78 -10.05 -41.80
CA ASN A 397 31.81 -10.38 -40.81
C ASN A 397 32.14 -9.17 -39.93
N PRO A 398 32.44 -9.38 -38.63
CA PRO A 398 32.79 -8.30 -37.72
C PRO A 398 34.14 -7.67 -38.06
N PHE A 399 34.26 -6.36 -37.84
CA PHE A 399 35.54 -5.64 -37.92
C PHE A 399 36.45 -5.98 -36.72
N ALA A 400 37.71 -5.52 -36.74
CA ALA A 400 38.65 -5.75 -35.65
C ALA A 400 38.18 -5.23 -34.28
N GLY A 401 37.25 -4.25 -34.25
CA GLY A 401 36.59 -3.74 -33.04
C GLY A 401 35.15 -4.21 -32.84
N GLY A 402 34.69 -5.21 -33.62
CA GLY A 402 33.29 -5.60 -33.74
C GLY A 402 32.51 -4.73 -34.72
N HIS A 403 31.27 -5.11 -35.00
CA HIS A 403 30.31 -4.26 -35.71
C HIS A 403 29.93 -3.04 -34.86
N PRO A 404 29.64 -1.87 -35.45
CA PRO A 404 29.07 -0.75 -34.71
C PRO A 404 27.77 -1.15 -34.00
N VAL A 405 27.62 -0.79 -32.73
CA VAL A 405 26.40 -1.07 -31.96
C VAL A 405 25.32 -0.03 -32.28
N GLY A 406 24.07 -0.46 -32.39
CA GLY A 406 22.91 0.38 -32.67
C GLY A 406 22.03 -0.14 -33.81
N LEU A 407 21.16 0.74 -34.31
CA LEU A 407 20.23 0.43 -35.40
C LEU A 407 20.92 0.57 -36.77
N HIS A 408 21.18 -0.55 -37.41
CA HIS A 408 21.67 -0.65 -38.78
C HIS A 408 20.53 -0.63 -39.79
N ARG A 409 20.87 -0.34 -41.05
CA ARG A 409 19.91 -0.35 -42.17
C ARG A 409 20.33 -1.33 -43.25
N GLY A 410 19.37 -2.00 -43.88
CA GLY A 410 19.63 -2.95 -44.97
C GLY A 410 18.86 -2.62 -46.24
N THR A 411 19.47 -2.90 -47.39
CA THR A 411 18.82 -2.90 -48.70
C THR A 411 19.12 -4.19 -49.46
N ALA A 412 18.15 -4.68 -50.22
CA ALA A 412 18.30 -5.84 -51.08
C ALA A 412 17.63 -5.54 -52.43
N CYS A 413 18.33 -5.79 -53.53
CA CYS A 413 17.85 -5.50 -54.88
C CYS A 413 18.02 -6.73 -55.78
N ALA A 414 17.13 -6.86 -56.76
CA ALA A 414 17.23 -7.80 -57.86
C ALA A 414 17.45 -7.05 -59.17
N GLU A 415 18.19 -7.63 -60.10
CA GLU A 415 18.35 -7.14 -61.46
C GLU A 415 18.07 -8.31 -62.42
N LEU A 416 16.99 -8.22 -63.20
CA LEU A 416 16.60 -9.27 -64.14
C LEU A 416 17.55 -9.33 -65.34
N ILE A 417 18.11 -10.50 -65.63
CA ILE A 417 19.04 -10.71 -66.75
C ILE A 417 18.37 -11.48 -67.90
N ASP A 418 17.63 -12.57 -67.61
CA ASP A 418 16.87 -13.34 -68.62
C ASP A 418 15.57 -13.86 -67.99
N PRO A 419 14.39 -13.53 -68.55
CA PRO A 419 14.17 -12.77 -69.79
C PRO A 419 14.22 -11.25 -69.62
N PHE A 420 14.87 -10.54 -70.54
CA PHE A 420 15.05 -9.07 -70.53
C PHE A 420 14.05 -8.35 -71.45
N PRO A 421 13.63 -7.10 -71.17
CA PRO A 421 13.84 -6.34 -69.92
C PRO A 421 12.84 -6.71 -68.83
N ASP A 422 13.17 -6.33 -67.57
CA ASP A 422 12.19 -6.23 -66.49
C ASP A 422 11.15 -5.16 -66.84
N GLU A 423 9.88 -5.55 -66.86
CA GLU A 423 8.77 -4.67 -67.21
C GLU A 423 8.24 -3.87 -66.01
N ASN A 424 8.74 -4.11 -64.78
CA ASN A 424 8.32 -3.45 -63.55
C ASN A 424 9.46 -3.25 -62.54
N THR A 425 10.38 -2.33 -62.84
CA THR A 425 11.57 -2.09 -62.02
C THR A 425 11.32 -1.48 -60.61
N PHE A 426 10.07 -1.12 -60.27
CA PHE A 426 9.77 -0.51 -58.97
C PHE A 426 9.89 -1.51 -57.81
N ASN A 427 9.65 -2.81 -58.07
CA ASN A 427 9.63 -3.86 -57.06
C ASN A 427 10.97 -4.62 -56.94
N ASP A 428 11.98 -4.19 -57.70
CA ASP A 428 13.33 -4.77 -57.73
C ASP A 428 14.05 -4.62 -56.41
N CYS A 429 13.86 -3.50 -55.70
CA CYS A 429 14.61 -3.16 -54.49
C CYS A 429 13.73 -3.06 -53.24
N LEU A 430 14.27 -3.52 -52.11
CA LEU A 430 13.78 -3.26 -50.76
C LEU A 430 14.82 -2.45 -49.96
N PRO A 431 14.41 -1.46 -49.14
CA PRO A 431 13.06 -0.91 -49.09
C PRO A 431 12.69 -0.26 -50.44
N ARG A 432 11.38 -0.20 -50.74
CA ARG A 432 10.89 0.44 -51.96
C ARG A 432 11.28 1.93 -51.96
N PRO A 433 11.44 2.58 -53.13
CA PRO A 433 11.67 4.02 -53.19
C PRO A 433 10.63 4.82 -52.36
N GLY A 434 11.10 5.59 -51.38
CA GLY A 434 10.24 6.36 -50.46
C GLY A 434 9.67 5.58 -49.27
N ALA A 435 9.93 4.27 -49.16
CA ALA A 435 9.57 3.47 -47.99
C ALA A 435 10.58 3.61 -46.85
N ALA A 436 10.14 3.30 -45.63
CA ALA A 436 11.00 3.30 -44.46
C ALA A 436 12.17 2.29 -44.62
N PRO A 437 13.36 2.60 -44.08
CA PRO A 437 14.50 1.70 -44.14
C PRO A 437 14.21 0.40 -43.40
N ILE A 438 14.70 -0.72 -43.92
CA ILE A 438 14.71 -1.99 -43.18
C ILE A 438 15.76 -1.84 -42.09
N VAL A 439 15.35 -1.95 -40.83
CA VAL A 439 16.25 -1.80 -39.68
C VAL A 439 16.47 -3.12 -38.95
N PHE A 440 17.69 -3.35 -38.49
CA PHE A 440 18.07 -4.41 -37.57
C PHE A 440 18.99 -3.83 -36.50
N GLU A 441 19.04 -4.44 -35.32
CA GLU A 441 19.87 -3.94 -34.22
C GLU A 441 21.06 -4.86 -33.97
N ILE A 442 22.22 -4.26 -33.77
CA ILE A 442 23.40 -4.93 -33.24
C ILE A 442 23.64 -4.41 -31.83
N GLY A 443 23.83 -5.32 -30.87
CA GLY A 443 24.02 -5.01 -29.45
C GLY A 443 25.29 -5.63 -28.87
N TYR A 444 25.64 -5.21 -27.66
CA TYR A 444 26.62 -5.89 -26.82
C TYR A 444 26.01 -7.14 -26.17
N ASN A 445 26.85 -8.09 -25.78
CA ASN A 445 26.42 -9.29 -25.05
C ASN A 445 25.71 -8.90 -23.74
N GLU A 446 26.42 -8.17 -22.89
CA GLU A 446 25.95 -7.65 -21.63
C GLU A 446 25.98 -6.12 -21.64
N GLU A 447 24.84 -5.47 -21.38
CA GLU A 447 24.76 -4.01 -21.22
C GLU A 447 23.66 -3.69 -20.21
N PRO A 448 23.99 -3.67 -18.91
CA PRO A 448 23.06 -3.21 -17.89
C PRO A 448 23.15 -1.70 -17.70
N ALA A 449 22.01 -1.06 -17.48
CA ALA A 449 21.93 0.38 -17.22
C ALA A 449 21.00 0.69 -16.05
N VAL A 450 21.11 1.91 -15.52
CA VAL A 450 20.14 2.46 -14.57
C VAL A 450 19.10 3.26 -15.35
N ASN A 451 17.90 2.71 -15.49
CA ASN A 451 16.83 3.33 -16.27
C ASN A 451 16.21 4.52 -15.53
N SER A 452 15.80 4.30 -14.29
CA SER A 452 15.11 5.32 -13.49
C SER A 452 15.26 5.06 -11.99
N VAL A 453 15.01 6.09 -11.18
CA VAL A 453 15.17 6.00 -9.72
C VAL A 453 13.94 6.55 -9.00
N THR A 454 13.53 5.85 -7.96
CA THR A 454 12.43 6.24 -7.08
C THR A 454 13.00 6.57 -5.71
N VAL A 455 13.20 7.86 -5.51
CA VAL A 455 13.40 8.49 -4.20
C VAL A 455 12.23 9.44 -4.03
N PRO A 456 11.50 9.44 -2.89
CA PRO A 456 10.35 10.31 -2.67
C PRO A 456 10.56 11.70 -3.30
N ALA A 457 9.66 12.03 -4.22
CA ALA A 457 9.84 13.10 -5.18
C ALA A 457 9.49 14.49 -4.61
N LEU A 458 10.11 15.54 -5.15
CA LEU A 458 9.67 16.91 -4.93
C LEU A 458 8.44 17.19 -5.81
N THR A 459 7.24 16.73 -5.44
CA THR A 459 6.01 17.28 -6.02
C THR A 459 5.19 17.99 -4.95
N ALA A 460 4.77 19.22 -5.26
CA ALA A 460 4.16 20.15 -4.31
C ALA A 460 2.78 19.73 -3.78
N ALA A 461 2.25 18.57 -4.17
CA ALA A 461 0.84 18.21 -3.98
C ALA A 461 0.57 17.17 -2.89
N SER A 462 1.58 16.54 -2.28
CA SER A 462 1.31 15.62 -1.16
C SER A 462 2.44 15.58 -0.14
N TYR A 463 2.09 15.78 1.13
CA TYR A 463 3.02 15.68 2.27
C TYR A 463 3.84 14.39 2.25
N LEU A 464 3.35 13.31 1.62
CA LEU A 464 3.97 11.98 1.58
C LEU A 464 5.23 11.85 0.71
N GLN A 465 5.63 12.88 -0.04
CA GLN A 465 6.75 12.77 -0.98
C GLN A 465 8.01 13.55 -0.59
N THR A 466 7.98 14.33 0.49
CA THR A 466 9.15 15.09 0.96
C THR A 466 10.05 14.27 1.90
N LEU A 467 11.37 14.42 1.78
CA LEU A 467 12.31 13.81 2.72
C LEU A 467 12.42 14.65 4.00
N ILE A 468 12.31 14.01 5.15
CA ILE A 468 12.31 14.66 6.47
C ILE A 468 13.47 14.12 7.30
N GLN A 469 14.17 15.02 7.99
CA GLN A 469 15.19 14.67 8.97
C GLN A 469 14.67 13.69 10.03
N GLY A 470 15.43 12.63 10.31
CA GLY A 470 15.11 11.58 11.27
C GLY A 470 14.05 10.59 10.82
N ARG A 471 13.48 10.74 9.61
CA ARG A 471 12.43 9.86 9.07
C ARG A 471 12.99 8.86 8.08
N SER A 472 12.88 7.58 8.42
CA SER A 472 13.37 6.48 7.58
C SER A 472 12.52 6.26 6.33
N PHE A 473 13.14 5.87 5.22
CA PHE A 473 12.48 5.41 3.98
C PHE A 473 13.37 4.41 3.22
N ARG A 474 12.84 3.74 2.20
CA ARG A 474 13.60 2.80 1.34
C ARG A 474 13.72 3.38 -0.08
N PRO A 475 14.94 3.70 -0.55
CA PRO A 475 15.17 4.14 -1.93
C PRO A 475 15.10 2.96 -2.92
N GLU A 476 14.64 3.22 -4.15
CA GLU A 476 14.51 2.18 -5.18
C GLU A 476 15.04 2.66 -6.53
N ALA A 477 15.41 1.72 -7.39
CA ALA A 477 15.78 1.99 -8.78
C ALA A 477 15.29 0.89 -9.73
N VAL A 478 14.99 1.31 -10.96
CA VAL A 478 14.74 0.44 -12.10
C VAL A 478 16.05 0.29 -12.85
N PHE A 479 16.51 -0.94 -12.98
CA PHE A 479 17.64 -1.33 -13.80
C PHE A 479 17.12 -1.93 -15.10
N GLU A 480 17.84 -1.72 -16.20
CA GLU A 480 17.50 -2.29 -17.50
C GLU A 480 18.68 -3.02 -18.11
N ASN A 481 18.41 -3.86 -19.10
CA ASN A 481 19.40 -4.61 -19.87
C ASN A 481 19.24 -4.27 -21.36
N ASN A 482 20.11 -3.44 -21.91
CA ASN A 482 20.13 -3.15 -23.35
C ASN A 482 20.95 -4.18 -24.14
N GLY A 483 21.58 -5.14 -23.46
CA GLY A 483 22.32 -6.25 -24.04
C GLY A 483 21.43 -7.27 -24.74
N ILE A 484 22.07 -8.26 -25.35
CA ILE A 484 21.39 -9.34 -26.09
C ILE A 484 21.18 -10.60 -25.25
N GLN A 485 21.88 -10.76 -24.13
CA GLN A 485 21.79 -11.90 -23.22
C GLN A 485 21.06 -11.51 -21.94
N ASP A 486 20.34 -12.46 -21.34
CA ASP A 486 19.79 -12.29 -20.00
C ASP A 486 20.93 -12.12 -18.99
N LEU A 487 20.78 -11.18 -18.05
CA LEU A 487 21.77 -10.91 -17.02
C LEU A 487 21.30 -11.52 -15.70
N SER A 488 22.12 -12.38 -15.09
CA SER A 488 21.85 -12.93 -13.76
C SER A 488 22.82 -12.37 -12.71
N ASN A 489 22.36 -12.31 -11.46
CA ASN A 489 23.10 -11.84 -10.29
C ASN A 489 23.74 -10.46 -10.49
N VAL A 490 22.96 -9.50 -10.98
CA VAL A 490 23.45 -8.16 -11.34
C VAL A 490 23.76 -7.35 -10.07
N PRO A 491 25.03 -7.00 -9.81
CA PRO A 491 25.38 -6.24 -8.62
C PRO A 491 25.01 -4.76 -8.80
N VAL A 492 24.31 -4.23 -7.81
CA VAL A 492 23.85 -2.84 -7.78
C VAL A 492 24.32 -2.16 -6.50
N ARG A 493 24.45 -0.84 -6.52
CA ARG A 493 24.91 -0.05 -5.37
C ARG A 493 24.14 1.26 -5.26
N LEU A 494 23.87 1.69 -4.04
CA LEU A 494 23.38 3.02 -3.72
C LEU A 494 24.37 3.74 -2.81
N ILE A 495 24.83 4.89 -3.26
CA ILE A 495 25.64 5.82 -2.48
C ILE A 495 24.82 7.09 -2.24
N ILE A 496 24.70 7.51 -0.98
CA ILE A 496 24.06 8.78 -0.62
C ILE A 496 25.10 9.70 -0.01
N THR A 497 25.26 10.88 -0.61
CA THR A 497 26.17 11.93 -0.18
C THR A 497 25.38 13.14 0.24
N ARG A 498 25.52 13.55 1.50
CA ARG A 498 25.08 14.87 1.95
C ARG A 498 26.02 15.91 1.38
N LEU A 499 25.48 16.87 0.64
CA LEU A 499 26.27 17.91 0.01
C LEU A 499 26.83 18.89 1.07
N PRO A 500 28.07 19.39 0.89
CA PRO A 500 28.87 19.27 -0.32
C PRO A 500 29.53 17.88 -0.55
N ASN A 501 30.04 17.16 0.45
CA ASN A 501 30.87 15.94 0.19
C ASN A 501 30.86 14.87 1.31
N THR A 502 29.83 14.76 2.15
CA THR A 502 29.81 13.75 3.23
C THR A 502 29.01 12.53 2.81
N GLN A 503 29.69 11.40 2.53
CA GLN A 503 29.00 10.13 2.31
C GLN A 503 28.35 9.64 3.62
N VAL A 504 27.04 9.40 3.59
CA VAL A 504 26.25 8.99 4.75
C VAL A 504 25.62 7.60 4.60
N TYR A 505 25.66 7.05 3.39
CA TYR A 505 25.11 5.74 3.07
C TYR A 505 25.86 5.13 1.90
N ASN A 506 26.18 3.84 2.00
CA ASN A 506 26.77 3.04 0.93
C ASN A 506 26.33 1.59 1.13
N GLN A 507 25.42 1.12 0.29
CA GLN A 507 24.89 -0.25 0.37
C GLN A 507 24.88 -0.90 -1.01
N THR A 508 25.19 -2.19 -1.05
CA THR A 508 25.13 -3.02 -2.25
C THR A 508 23.87 -3.87 -2.26
N GLY A 509 23.53 -4.39 -3.44
CA GLY A 509 22.42 -5.27 -3.68
C GLY A 509 22.67 -6.18 -4.87
N ILE A 510 21.84 -7.21 -5.04
CA ILE A 510 21.88 -8.11 -6.19
C ILE A 510 20.47 -8.17 -6.78
N VAL A 511 20.34 -7.81 -8.06
CA VAL A 511 19.14 -8.11 -8.84
C VAL A 511 19.29 -9.54 -9.37
N PRO A 512 18.36 -10.46 -9.05
CA PRO A 512 18.48 -11.87 -9.44
C PRO A 512 18.63 -12.05 -10.95
N ASP A 513 17.74 -11.46 -11.75
CA ASP A 513 17.80 -11.52 -13.20
C ASP A 513 17.21 -10.26 -13.86
N ILE A 514 17.77 -9.85 -15.00
CA ILE A 514 17.25 -8.83 -15.91
C ILE A 514 17.28 -9.42 -17.32
N ALA A 515 16.10 -9.75 -17.87
CA ALA A 515 15.99 -10.37 -19.19
C ALA A 515 16.45 -9.43 -20.33
N ALA A 516 16.77 -9.98 -21.49
CA ALA A 516 17.00 -9.24 -22.73
C ALA A 516 15.71 -9.07 -23.56
N GLY A 517 15.74 -8.17 -24.54
CA GLY A 517 14.67 -8.03 -25.54
C GLY A 517 13.54 -7.07 -25.13
N GLN A 518 12.27 -7.45 -25.34
CA GLN A 518 11.12 -6.56 -25.11
C GLN A 518 10.96 -6.16 -23.65
N PHE A 519 11.39 -7.02 -22.74
CA PHE A 519 10.99 -7.03 -21.36
C PHE A 519 12.22 -6.98 -20.45
N ASN A 520 12.97 -5.90 -20.61
CA ASN A 520 14.36 -5.83 -20.21
C ASN A 520 14.60 -4.99 -18.95
N LYS A 521 13.65 -4.93 -18.02
CA LYS A 521 13.71 -4.07 -16.82
C LYS A 521 13.46 -4.85 -15.54
N ALA A 522 14.07 -4.44 -14.44
CA ALA A 522 13.90 -4.99 -13.09
C ALA A 522 14.01 -3.92 -11.99
N ILE A 523 13.27 -4.07 -10.90
CA ILE A 523 13.27 -3.12 -9.76
C ILE A 523 14.07 -3.69 -8.60
N TYR A 524 14.86 -2.85 -7.92
CA TYR A 524 15.52 -3.19 -6.66
C TYR A 524 15.27 -2.14 -5.57
N THR A 525 14.84 -2.60 -4.40
CA THR A 525 14.61 -1.79 -3.19
C THR A 525 15.78 -1.90 -2.23
N PHE A 526 16.46 -0.79 -1.95
CA PHE A 526 17.61 -0.75 -1.05
C PHE A 526 17.18 -0.79 0.44
N PRO A 527 18.09 -1.21 1.36
CA PRO A 527 17.85 -1.11 2.79
C PRO A 527 17.44 0.30 3.25
N ALA A 528 16.72 0.40 4.35
CA ALA A 528 16.22 1.69 4.82
C ALA A 528 17.35 2.70 5.08
N PHE A 529 17.14 3.95 4.64
CA PHE A 529 17.98 5.10 4.94
C PHE A 529 17.22 6.07 5.85
N THR A 530 17.92 6.64 6.84
CA THR A 530 17.38 7.67 7.73
C THR A 530 18.30 8.90 7.70
N PRO A 531 17.89 10.02 7.09
CA PRO A 531 18.72 11.21 7.04
C PRO A 531 18.80 11.84 8.44
N THR A 532 19.99 12.03 8.99
CA THR A 532 20.16 12.53 10.36
C THR A 532 20.06 14.05 10.48
N GLU A 533 20.25 14.77 9.36
CA GLU A 533 20.26 16.24 9.32
C GLU A 533 19.52 16.77 8.09
N GLY A 534 19.01 18.01 8.16
CA GLY A 534 18.49 18.72 7.00
C GLY A 534 19.59 19.14 6.01
N GLY A 535 19.19 19.42 4.77
CA GLY A 535 20.07 19.89 3.69
C GLY A 535 19.90 19.10 2.38
N GLU A 536 20.81 19.31 1.44
CA GLU A 536 20.78 18.61 0.15
C GLU A 536 21.51 17.27 0.20
N TYR A 537 20.91 16.25 -0.39
CA TYR A 537 21.45 14.90 -0.49
C TYR A 537 21.45 14.47 -1.95
N ARG A 538 22.59 13.95 -2.42
CA ARG A 538 22.75 13.34 -3.73
C ARG A 538 22.70 11.82 -3.58
N PHE A 539 21.75 11.18 -4.24
CA PHE A 539 21.55 9.74 -4.30
C PHE A 539 22.08 9.25 -5.64
N CYS A 540 23.08 8.39 -5.65
CA CYS A 540 23.64 7.82 -6.87
C CYS A 540 23.43 6.30 -6.86
N PHE A 541 22.58 5.86 -7.77
CA PHE A 541 22.29 4.45 -8.02
C PHE A 541 23.21 3.96 -9.11
N ARG A 542 23.80 2.79 -8.91
CA ARG A 542 24.80 2.21 -9.81
C ARG A 542 24.49 0.76 -10.12
N VAL A 543 24.82 0.35 -11.33
CA VAL A 543 25.05 -1.05 -11.68
C VAL A 543 26.54 -1.30 -11.88
N GLU A 544 27.07 -2.35 -11.26
CA GLU A 544 28.50 -2.67 -11.20
C GLU A 544 28.79 -4.02 -11.90
N TYR A 545 28.06 -4.30 -12.98
CA TYR A 545 28.18 -5.56 -13.71
C TYR A 545 29.52 -5.66 -14.45
N PRO A 546 30.31 -6.74 -14.25
CA PRO A 546 31.58 -6.92 -14.96
C PRO A 546 31.37 -7.09 -16.47
N GLY A 547 32.23 -6.47 -17.27
CA GLY A 547 32.20 -6.64 -18.73
C GLY A 547 31.29 -5.68 -19.49
N ASP A 548 30.61 -4.78 -18.77
CA ASP A 548 29.79 -3.73 -19.39
C ASP A 548 30.65 -2.75 -20.23
N PRO A 549 30.41 -2.66 -21.55
CA PRO A 549 31.19 -1.80 -22.44
C PRO A 549 30.72 -0.34 -22.45
N VAL A 550 29.58 0.01 -21.83
CA VAL A 550 28.98 1.36 -21.88
C VAL A 550 28.90 1.98 -20.47
N PRO A 551 30.03 2.34 -19.83
CA PRO A 551 30.03 2.80 -18.43
C PRO A 551 29.23 4.09 -18.15
N GLY A 552 28.76 4.80 -19.19
CA GLY A 552 28.09 6.09 -19.07
C GLY A 552 26.65 6.03 -18.58
N ASN A 553 25.98 4.89 -18.68
CA ASN A 553 24.59 4.70 -18.22
C ASN A 553 24.50 3.82 -16.95
N ASN A 554 25.65 3.44 -16.39
CA ASN A 554 25.74 2.63 -15.19
C ASN A 554 25.37 3.38 -13.92
N GLU A 555 25.31 4.71 -13.97
CA GLU A 555 24.98 5.56 -12.83
C GLU A 555 23.88 6.56 -13.18
N LEU A 556 22.85 6.60 -12.32
CA LEU A 556 21.87 7.68 -12.30
C LEU A 556 21.87 8.32 -10.92
N CYS A 557 22.14 9.63 -10.88
CA CYS A 557 22.10 10.42 -9.64
C CYS A 557 20.92 11.38 -9.60
N VAL A 558 20.29 11.50 -8.43
CA VAL A 558 19.27 12.53 -8.15
C VAL A 558 19.61 13.28 -6.88
N THR A 559 19.38 14.59 -6.88
CA THR A 559 19.48 15.42 -5.67
C THR A 559 18.09 15.62 -5.06
N ARG A 560 18.01 15.51 -3.73
CA ARG A 560 16.80 15.78 -2.96
C ARG A 560 17.12 16.62 -1.73
N THR A 561 16.21 17.50 -1.37
CA THR A 561 16.30 18.30 -0.15
C THR A 561 15.61 17.56 0.98
N VAL A 562 16.32 17.40 2.10
CA VAL A 562 15.77 16.93 3.37
C VAL A 562 15.37 18.15 4.18
N GLU A 563 14.07 18.27 4.47
CA GLU A 563 13.54 19.34 5.31
C GLU A 563 13.87 19.09 6.79
N PRO A 564 14.16 20.17 7.56
CA PRO A 564 14.36 20.06 8.99
C PRO A 564 13.04 19.75 9.72
N ASN A 565 13.16 19.11 10.89
CA ASN A 565 12.02 18.92 11.80
C ASN A 565 11.53 20.27 12.37
N LEU A 566 10.37 20.25 13.04
CA LEU A 566 9.80 21.44 13.69
C LEU A 566 10.68 21.93 14.86
N ASN A 567 10.79 23.25 15.00
CA ASN A 567 11.50 23.90 16.11
C ASN A 567 10.96 25.33 16.38
N GLY A 568 10.66 25.62 17.64
CA GLY A 568 10.18 26.92 18.11
C GLY A 568 8.66 27.04 18.16
N VAL A 569 8.16 28.27 18.05
CA VAL A 569 6.73 28.59 18.20
C VAL A 569 6.01 28.52 16.86
N TYR A 570 4.83 27.90 16.87
CA TYR A 570 3.86 27.79 15.79
C TYR A 570 2.48 28.15 16.33
N THR A 571 1.59 28.65 15.48
CA THR A 571 0.21 28.98 15.85
C THR A 571 -0.77 27.96 15.25
N ILE A 572 -1.89 27.74 15.92
CA ILE A 572 -3.01 26.96 15.42
C ILE A 572 -4.23 27.87 15.40
N GLY A 573 -4.89 28.03 14.25
CA GLY A 573 -6.09 28.85 14.11
C GLY A 573 -6.13 29.61 12.79
N THR A 574 -7.16 30.42 12.65
CA THR A 574 -7.49 31.21 11.46
C THR A 574 -7.22 32.71 11.64
N THR A 575 -7.04 33.15 12.89
CA THR A 575 -6.75 34.55 13.24
C THR A 575 -5.32 34.99 12.92
N VAL A 576 -4.38 34.06 12.80
CA VAL A 576 -2.99 34.32 12.38
C VAL A 576 -2.74 33.58 11.07
N THR A 577 -1.96 34.18 10.16
CA THR A 577 -1.59 33.56 8.87
C THR A 577 -0.08 33.57 8.70
N GLY A 578 0.47 32.59 7.99
CA GLY A 578 1.89 32.54 7.65
C GLY A 578 2.47 31.13 7.66
N PRO A 579 3.77 30.97 7.34
CA PRO A 579 4.42 29.67 7.19
C PRO A 579 4.55 28.88 8.51
N ARG A 580 4.33 29.53 9.65
CA ARG A 580 4.32 28.91 10.99
C ARG A 580 2.92 28.80 11.59
N ASN A 581 1.86 28.96 10.78
CA ASN A 581 0.48 28.79 11.21
C ASN A 581 -0.16 27.53 10.62
N PHE A 582 -0.91 26.81 11.44
CA PHE A 582 -1.74 25.69 11.04
C PHE A 582 -3.23 26.05 11.19
N PRO A 583 -4.06 25.97 10.14
CA PRO A 583 -5.47 26.36 10.23
C PRO A 583 -6.29 25.54 11.24
N THR A 584 -5.90 24.28 11.47
CA THR A 584 -6.62 23.35 12.35
C THR A 584 -5.68 22.51 13.19
N ILE A 585 -6.20 21.96 14.30
CA ILE A 585 -5.47 20.99 15.14
C ILE A 585 -5.02 19.79 14.30
N ASP A 586 -5.89 19.23 13.45
CA ASP A 586 -5.55 18.10 12.58
C ASP A 586 -4.38 18.43 11.63
N SER A 587 -4.35 19.63 11.04
CA SER A 587 -3.24 20.04 10.18
C SER A 587 -1.91 20.20 10.95
N ALA A 588 -1.96 20.70 12.18
CA ALA A 588 -0.79 20.80 13.04
C ALA A 588 -0.26 19.41 13.42
N LEU A 589 -1.14 18.49 13.79
CA LEU A 589 -0.77 17.12 14.16
C LEU A 589 -0.24 16.32 12.98
N ASN A 590 -0.84 16.45 11.80
CA ASN A 590 -0.34 15.81 10.58
C ASN A 590 1.11 16.23 10.30
N VAL A 591 1.41 17.52 10.41
CA VAL A 591 2.78 18.02 10.22
C VAL A 591 3.69 17.60 11.37
N LEU A 592 3.22 17.56 12.62
CA LEU A 592 3.98 17.08 13.77
C LEU A 592 4.40 15.60 13.61
N TYR A 593 3.48 14.72 13.22
CA TYR A 593 3.79 13.31 12.98
C TYR A 593 4.63 13.09 11.73
N PHE A 594 4.39 13.89 10.69
CA PHE A 594 5.15 13.79 9.46
C PHE A 594 6.59 14.26 9.65
N ARG A 595 6.77 15.48 10.16
CA ARG A 595 8.06 16.16 10.30
C ARG A 595 8.80 15.83 11.59
N GLY A 596 8.14 15.48 12.68
CA GLY A 596 8.77 15.37 14.00
C GLY A 596 9.30 16.70 14.54
N VAL A 597 10.15 16.63 15.57
CA VAL A 597 10.74 17.79 16.27
C VAL A 597 12.26 17.68 16.40
N SER A 598 12.98 18.81 16.27
CA SER A 598 14.44 18.89 16.45
C SER A 598 14.86 19.79 17.62
N GLY A 599 13.90 20.49 18.22
CA GLY A 599 14.03 21.30 19.43
C GLY A 599 12.67 21.47 20.10
N PRO A 600 12.57 22.26 21.19
CA PRO A 600 11.29 22.56 21.81
C PRO A 600 10.30 23.17 20.82
N VAL A 601 9.10 22.59 20.74
CA VAL A 601 8.00 23.07 19.89
C VAL A 601 6.85 23.55 20.75
N THR A 602 6.35 24.74 20.47
CA THR A 602 5.17 25.31 21.12
C THR A 602 4.09 25.59 20.09
N PHE A 603 2.90 25.05 20.29
CA PHE A 603 1.69 25.35 19.54
C PHE A 603 0.81 26.31 20.33
N GLU A 604 0.56 27.49 19.78
CA GLU A 604 -0.28 28.52 20.40
C GLU A 604 -1.67 28.56 19.76
N PHE A 605 -2.72 28.41 20.57
CA PHE A 605 -4.09 28.56 20.13
C PHE A 605 -4.48 30.04 20.07
N THR A 606 -4.82 30.53 18.89
CA THR A 606 -5.14 31.94 18.62
C THR A 606 -6.65 32.21 18.49
N ASP A 607 -7.43 31.20 18.15
CA ASP A 607 -8.89 31.29 17.99
C ASP A 607 -9.61 30.99 19.32
N ALA A 608 -10.82 31.53 19.47
CA ALA A 608 -11.62 31.29 20.67
C ALA A 608 -12.18 29.86 20.74
N THR A 609 -12.32 29.18 19.60
CA THR A 609 -13.00 27.89 19.52
C THR A 609 -12.39 27.01 18.43
N TYR A 610 -12.17 25.75 18.77
CA TYR A 610 -11.76 24.68 17.87
C TYR A 610 -12.76 23.55 17.99
N THR A 611 -13.05 22.86 16.89
CA THR A 611 -13.89 21.66 16.91
C THR A 611 -13.14 20.53 16.22
N VAL A 612 -13.07 19.38 16.89
CA VAL A 612 -12.46 18.16 16.37
C VAL A 612 -13.51 17.05 16.44
N THR A 613 -13.89 16.51 15.27
CA THR A 613 -14.90 15.46 15.15
C THR A 613 -14.27 14.21 14.55
N LYS A 614 -14.41 13.06 15.22
CA LYS A 614 -13.88 11.77 14.75
C LYS A 614 -14.93 10.67 14.89
N ASN A 615 -15.05 9.86 13.85
CA ASN A 615 -15.94 8.70 13.81
C ASN A 615 -15.13 7.41 14.06
N GLY A 616 -15.80 6.35 14.52
CA GLY A 616 -15.20 5.08 14.88
C GLY A 616 -15.08 4.89 16.40
N VAL A 617 -15.54 3.74 16.88
CA VAL A 617 -15.57 3.37 18.31
C VAL A 617 -14.19 3.19 18.95
N THR A 618 -13.12 3.21 18.16
CA THR A 618 -11.72 3.16 18.62
C THR A 618 -10.92 4.43 18.33
N THR A 619 -11.51 5.42 17.65
CA THR A 619 -10.80 6.62 17.20
C THR A 619 -10.92 7.75 18.24
N PRO A 620 -9.82 8.24 18.84
CA PRO A 620 -9.87 9.39 19.74
C PRO A 620 -10.11 10.69 18.94
N ALA A 621 -10.55 11.76 19.58
CA ALA A 621 -10.69 13.06 18.91
C ALA A 621 -9.32 13.62 18.48
N ILE A 622 -8.36 13.62 19.40
CA ILE A 622 -6.96 14.02 19.21
C ILE A 622 -6.09 12.81 19.56
N ASP A 623 -5.27 12.37 18.62
CA ASP A 623 -4.31 11.29 18.84
C ASP A 623 -2.88 11.84 18.93
N LEU A 624 -2.27 11.66 20.10
CA LEU A 624 -0.88 11.97 20.41
C LEU A 624 -0.12 10.69 20.87
N SER A 625 -0.64 9.52 20.51
CA SER A 625 -0.01 8.22 20.76
C SER A 625 1.01 7.84 19.69
N SER A 626 1.77 6.77 19.92
CA SER A 626 2.88 6.32 19.06
C SER A 626 4.04 7.31 18.96
N ARG A 627 5.07 6.93 18.20
CA ARG A 627 6.30 7.69 18.08
C ARG A 627 6.13 8.97 17.26
N ILE A 628 6.40 10.11 17.89
CA ILE A 628 6.72 11.36 17.21
C ILE A 628 8.24 11.47 17.11
N ILE A 629 8.76 11.63 15.89
CA ILE A 629 10.22 11.60 15.64
C ILE A 629 10.90 12.77 16.36
N GLY A 630 12.00 12.47 17.05
CA GLY A 630 12.87 13.46 17.68
C GLY A 630 12.41 13.99 19.04
N THR A 631 11.22 13.62 19.53
CA THR A 631 10.74 14.00 20.86
C THR A 631 11.59 13.41 21.97
N SER A 632 11.93 14.22 22.98
CA SER A 632 12.77 13.83 24.11
C SER A 632 12.57 14.80 25.28
N ALA A 633 13.31 14.60 26.39
CA ALA A 633 13.34 15.57 27.49
C ALA A 633 13.91 16.95 27.10
N THR A 634 14.64 17.06 25.98
CA THR A 634 15.11 18.34 25.43
C THR A 634 14.18 18.88 24.34
N ASN A 635 13.61 17.99 23.52
CA ASN A 635 12.76 18.34 22.40
C ASN A 635 11.29 18.11 22.79
N THR A 636 10.78 19.01 23.62
CA THR A 636 9.43 18.92 24.20
C THR A 636 8.36 19.47 23.26
N ILE A 637 7.11 19.04 23.44
CA ILE A 637 5.96 19.57 22.71
C ILE A 637 4.99 20.23 23.70
N THR A 638 4.67 21.51 23.50
CA THR A 638 3.79 22.27 24.38
C THR A 638 2.62 22.86 23.60
N PHE A 639 1.40 22.69 24.11
CA PHE A 639 0.19 23.34 23.63
C PHE A 639 -0.26 24.38 24.67
N ARG A 640 -0.41 25.64 24.25
CA ARG A 640 -0.77 26.75 25.15
C ARG A 640 -1.68 27.77 24.45
N PRO A 641 -2.42 28.63 25.16
CA PRO A 641 -3.09 29.76 24.53
C PRO A 641 -2.04 30.76 24.00
N SER A 642 -2.39 31.52 22.95
CA SER A 642 -1.60 32.72 22.59
C SER A 642 -1.64 33.75 23.72
N ILE A 643 -0.74 34.73 23.68
CA ILE A 643 -0.69 35.80 24.68
C ILE A 643 -2.06 36.49 24.81
N GLU A 644 -2.70 36.80 23.69
CA GLU A 644 -4.01 37.45 23.63
C GLU A 644 -5.12 36.59 24.23
N ARG A 645 -5.02 35.26 24.10
CA ARG A 645 -5.99 34.31 24.67
C ARG A 645 -5.69 33.95 26.12
N SER A 646 -4.47 34.16 26.61
CA SER A 646 -4.07 33.79 27.97
C SER A 646 -4.63 34.69 29.08
N ILE A 647 -5.26 35.82 28.72
CA ILE A 647 -5.72 36.84 29.68
C ILE A 647 -7.03 36.50 30.40
N ALA A 648 -7.81 35.53 29.91
CA ALA A 648 -9.12 35.20 30.46
C ALA A 648 -9.34 33.68 30.63
N LYS A 649 -10.07 33.30 31.67
CA LYS A 649 -10.44 31.91 31.95
C LYS A 649 -11.32 31.34 30.85
N GLY A 650 -10.94 30.17 30.31
CA GLY A 650 -11.69 29.49 29.24
C GLY A 650 -11.82 30.28 27.93
N ALA A 651 -10.86 31.15 27.62
CA ALA A 651 -10.82 31.94 26.39
C ALA A 651 -10.64 31.12 25.11
N VAL A 652 -10.11 29.89 25.23
CA VAL A 652 -9.97 28.92 24.14
C VAL A 652 -10.80 27.69 24.50
N THR A 653 -11.78 27.33 23.67
CA THR A 653 -12.56 26.11 23.84
C THR A 653 -12.26 25.10 22.74
N ILE A 654 -11.82 23.90 23.12
CA ILE A 654 -11.58 22.77 22.21
C ILE A 654 -12.74 21.79 22.39
N ASN A 655 -13.66 21.80 21.43
CA ASN A 655 -14.82 20.91 21.38
C ASN A 655 -14.43 19.60 20.71
N MET A 656 -14.46 18.51 21.48
CA MET A 656 -14.13 17.17 20.99
C MET A 656 -15.41 16.33 20.86
N VAL A 657 -15.67 15.85 19.66
CA VAL A 657 -16.81 15.00 19.32
C VAL A 657 -16.30 13.65 18.82
N THR A 658 -16.61 12.56 19.52
CA THR A 658 -16.08 11.23 19.19
C THR A 658 -17.07 10.10 19.48
N GLU A 659 -17.00 9.00 18.74
CA GLU A 659 -17.72 7.75 19.04
C GLU A 659 -17.00 6.86 20.07
N SER A 660 -15.67 6.95 20.17
CA SER A 660 -14.89 6.13 21.12
C SER A 660 -15.09 6.56 22.56
N GLY A 661 -15.39 7.86 22.78
CA GLY A 661 -15.40 8.48 24.09
C GLY A 661 -14.01 8.92 24.58
N VAL A 662 -12.96 8.82 23.77
CA VAL A 662 -11.62 9.33 24.10
C VAL A 662 -11.39 10.70 23.44
N GLY A 663 -11.10 11.72 24.25
CA GLY A 663 -10.73 13.05 23.77
C GLY A 663 -9.32 13.07 23.22
N VAL A 664 -8.33 13.17 24.10
CA VAL A 664 -6.90 13.17 23.78
C VAL A 664 -6.28 11.83 24.21
N LEU A 665 -5.69 11.10 23.26
CA LEU A 665 -5.01 9.83 23.53
C LEU A 665 -3.49 10.01 23.58
N PHE A 666 -2.84 9.40 24.57
CA PHE A 666 -1.38 9.27 24.67
C PHE A 666 -0.96 7.81 24.85
N GLY A 667 0.33 7.53 24.65
CA GLY A 667 0.98 6.26 24.98
C GLY A 667 1.30 5.39 23.77
N GLN A 668 1.53 4.11 24.01
CA GLN A 668 1.83 3.12 22.98
C GLN A 668 0.59 2.83 22.13
N ASN A 669 0.74 2.87 20.81
CA ASN A 669 -0.34 2.55 19.89
C ASN A 669 0.22 1.97 18.59
N ALA A 670 -0.16 0.73 18.27
CA ALA A 670 0.22 0.06 17.04
C ALA A 670 -0.56 0.54 15.81
N ALA A 671 -1.71 1.20 16.02
CA ALA A 671 -2.61 1.69 15.00
C ALA A 671 -3.05 3.14 15.30
N PRO A 672 -2.12 4.12 15.38
CA PRO A 672 -2.45 5.52 15.64
C PRO A 672 -3.38 6.07 14.56
N SER A 673 -4.36 6.90 14.89
CA SER A 673 -5.33 7.40 13.91
C SER A 673 -4.72 8.37 12.89
N ASN A 674 -3.55 8.95 13.18
CA ASN A 674 -2.85 9.82 12.25
C ASN A 674 -2.12 9.00 11.16
N PRO A 675 -2.47 9.15 9.87
CA PRO A 675 -1.84 8.39 8.78
C PRO A 675 -0.36 8.75 8.57
N TYR A 676 0.10 9.91 9.05
CA TYR A 676 1.49 10.36 8.90
C TYR A 676 2.42 9.85 10.00
N ALA A 677 1.90 9.16 11.02
CA ALA A 677 2.73 8.51 12.03
C ALA A 677 3.67 7.50 11.37
N ILE A 678 4.94 7.46 11.79
CA ILE A 678 5.92 6.51 11.22
C ILE A 678 5.48 5.04 11.42
N GLN A 679 4.69 4.78 12.46
CA GLN A 679 4.05 3.48 12.72
C GLN A 679 3.06 3.05 11.61
N ARG A 680 2.47 4.00 10.88
CA ARG A 680 1.58 3.73 9.73
C ARG A 680 2.35 3.60 8.41
N GLN A 681 3.64 3.92 8.40
CA GLN A 681 4.45 3.85 7.20
C GLN A 681 4.84 2.39 6.89
N THR A 682 4.62 1.97 5.65
CA THR A 682 5.00 0.65 5.14
C THR A 682 6.48 0.36 5.43
N TYR A 683 6.78 -0.88 5.85
CA TYR A 683 8.10 -1.35 6.31
C TYR A 683 8.61 -0.78 7.65
N PHE A 684 7.93 0.20 8.24
CA PHE A 684 8.36 0.84 9.50
C PHE A 684 7.36 0.66 10.65
N SER A 685 6.30 -0.12 10.47
CA SER A 685 5.44 -0.58 11.57
C SER A 685 6.20 -1.58 12.45
N ASN A 686 6.48 -1.21 13.70
CA ASN A 686 7.17 -2.07 14.68
C ASN A 686 6.94 -1.57 16.12
N ALA A 687 7.31 -2.37 17.12
CA ALA A 687 7.12 -2.03 18.54
C ALA A 687 7.75 -0.68 18.93
N GLN A 688 8.96 -0.37 18.43
CA GLN A 688 9.64 0.89 18.73
C GLN A 688 8.86 2.11 18.21
N ASN A 689 8.26 2.00 17.02
CA ASN A 689 7.48 3.08 16.41
C ASN A 689 6.05 3.16 16.97
N ALA A 690 5.55 2.08 17.55
CA ALA A 690 4.32 2.09 18.33
C ALA A 690 4.47 2.81 19.69
N ASN A 691 5.69 2.94 20.23
CA ASN A 691 5.94 3.58 21.53
C ASN A 691 6.01 5.11 21.43
N SER A 692 5.30 5.82 22.31
CA SER A 692 5.45 7.27 22.46
C SER A 692 6.65 7.61 23.34
N ALA A 693 7.41 8.64 22.94
CA ALA A 693 8.52 9.17 23.74
C ALA A 693 8.06 10.17 24.82
N GLY A 694 6.76 10.50 24.88
CA GLY A 694 6.23 11.37 25.92
C GLY A 694 6.62 12.85 25.75
N ASN A 695 6.84 13.55 26.87
CA ASN A 695 7.30 14.95 26.92
C ASN A 695 6.35 15.95 26.24
N ILE A 696 5.05 15.74 26.44
CA ILE A 696 3.98 16.57 25.89
C ILE A 696 3.27 17.31 27.03
N THR A 697 3.10 18.62 26.88
CA THR A 697 2.45 19.48 27.86
C THR A 697 1.25 20.20 27.26
N PHE A 698 0.10 20.14 27.92
CA PHE A 698 -1.02 21.05 27.72
C PHE A 698 -1.06 22.04 28.89
N ASP A 699 -0.87 23.33 28.62
CA ASP A 699 -0.83 24.37 29.64
C ASP A 699 -1.82 25.50 29.32
N GLY A 700 -2.88 25.61 30.13
CA GLY A 700 -3.84 26.70 30.01
C GLY A 700 -3.34 28.05 30.58
N GLY A 701 -2.14 28.10 31.14
CA GLY A 701 -1.57 29.28 31.78
C GLY A 701 -2.27 29.64 33.10
N LEU A 702 -1.83 30.73 33.74
CA LEU A 702 -2.32 31.13 35.06
C LEU A 702 -3.84 31.33 35.15
N GLN A 703 -4.48 31.74 34.04
CA GLN A 703 -5.93 31.98 33.98
C GLN A 703 -6.75 30.74 33.66
N LYS A 704 -6.12 29.58 33.43
CA LYS A 704 -6.78 28.39 32.89
C LYS A 704 -7.57 28.68 31.62
N ALA A 705 -6.90 29.26 30.64
CA ALA A 705 -7.52 29.79 29.44
C ALA A 705 -8.02 28.69 28.48
N ILE A 706 -7.49 27.46 28.55
CA ILE A 706 -7.92 26.35 27.70
C ILE A 706 -9.00 25.53 28.40
N ARG A 707 -10.14 25.39 27.71
CA ARG A 707 -11.27 24.52 28.06
C ARG A 707 -11.36 23.37 27.07
N PHE A 708 -11.37 22.14 27.57
CA PHE A 708 -11.67 20.94 26.80
C PHE A 708 -13.11 20.50 27.11
N THR A 709 -13.91 20.34 26.07
CA THR A 709 -15.27 19.83 26.19
C THR A 709 -15.43 18.52 25.42
N MET A 710 -16.15 17.56 26.00
CA MET A 710 -16.40 16.26 25.37
C MET A 710 -17.87 16.06 25.03
N ARG A 711 -18.12 15.59 23.80
CA ARG A 711 -19.39 15.01 23.37
C ARG A 711 -19.15 13.63 22.79
N LYS A 712 -19.77 12.61 23.38
CA LYS A 712 -19.78 11.28 22.79
C LYS A 712 -20.97 11.12 21.85
N ASN A 713 -20.70 10.78 20.59
CA ASN A 713 -21.74 10.32 19.67
C ASN A 713 -21.97 8.83 19.92
N ILE A 714 -23.19 8.46 20.30
CA ILE A 714 -23.51 7.08 20.64
C ILE A 714 -23.74 6.29 19.35
N GLN A 715 -22.96 5.24 19.14
CA GLN A 715 -23.17 4.28 18.07
C GLN A 715 -24.18 3.21 18.55
N PRO A 716 -25.32 2.97 17.89
CA PRO A 716 -26.34 2.05 18.38
C PRO A 716 -25.86 0.60 18.56
N SER A 717 -24.92 0.15 17.74
CA SER A 717 -24.31 -1.19 17.86
C SER A 717 -23.34 -1.31 19.05
N PHE A 718 -22.91 -0.19 19.64
CA PHE A 718 -22.01 -0.15 20.80
C PHE A 718 -22.36 1.04 21.73
N PRO A 719 -23.47 0.94 22.51
CA PRO A 719 -24.00 2.03 23.34
C PRO A 719 -23.20 2.27 24.63
N SER A 720 -21.88 2.40 24.51
CA SER A 720 -20.97 2.57 25.63
C SER A 720 -21.13 3.95 26.30
N PRO A 721 -21.26 4.03 27.63
CA PRO A 721 -21.23 5.30 28.34
C PRO A 721 -19.82 5.81 28.65
N PHE A 722 -18.76 5.14 28.17
CA PHE A 722 -17.36 5.51 28.40
C PHE A 722 -17.02 6.90 27.89
N VAL A 723 -16.41 7.74 28.72
CA VAL A 723 -15.86 9.05 28.35
C VAL A 723 -14.58 9.32 29.14
N SER A 724 -13.52 9.73 28.47
CA SER A 724 -12.30 10.27 29.07
C SER A 724 -11.80 11.45 28.25
N VAL A 725 -11.71 12.64 28.84
CA VAL A 725 -11.24 13.83 28.11
C VAL A 725 -9.76 13.68 27.76
N PHE A 726 -8.95 13.26 28.72
CA PHE A 726 -7.58 12.83 28.49
C PHE A 726 -7.46 11.35 28.84
N TYR A 727 -6.83 10.55 27.98
CA TYR A 727 -6.61 9.13 28.19
C TYR A 727 -5.15 8.78 27.91
N LEU A 728 -4.40 8.51 28.98
CA LEU A 728 -3.02 8.08 28.94
C LEU A 728 -3.02 6.55 28.97
N SER A 729 -2.73 5.94 27.83
CA SER A 729 -2.56 4.48 27.72
C SER A 729 -1.15 4.04 28.13
N SER A 730 -0.90 2.74 28.16
CA SER A 730 0.42 2.15 28.47
C SER A 730 1.59 2.84 27.79
N GLY A 731 2.65 3.08 28.56
CA GLY A 731 3.86 3.76 28.07
C GLY A 731 3.75 5.28 27.92
N SER A 732 2.66 5.91 28.38
CA SER A 732 2.62 7.38 28.45
C SER A 732 3.60 7.85 29.52
N SER A 733 4.53 8.71 29.12
CA SER A 733 5.60 9.20 29.99
C SER A 733 5.79 10.70 29.89
N ASN A 734 6.12 11.36 31.01
CA ASN A 734 6.39 12.80 31.04
C ASN A 734 5.27 13.65 30.40
N ILE A 735 4.01 13.25 30.57
CA ILE A 735 2.84 13.99 30.08
C ILE A 735 2.38 14.95 31.17
N SER A 736 2.23 16.22 30.84
CA SER A 736 1.72 17.24 31.77
C SER A 736 0.41 17.83 31.26
N ILE A 737 -0.66 17.68 32.04
CA ILE A 737 -1.94 18.34 31.82
C ILE A 737 -2.11 19.34 32.95
N GLN A 738 -1.95 20.62 32.63
CA GLN A 738 -1.90 21.65 33.64
C GLN A 738 -2.73 22.89 33.34
N ASN A 739 -3.35 23.42 34.38
CA ASN A 739 -4.14 24.64 34.34
C ASN A 739 -5.24 24.61 33.27
N VAL A 740 -5.90 23.47 33.01
CA VAL A 740 -6.99 23.41 32.02
C VAL A 740 -8.36 23.23 32.68
N LEU A 741 -9.41 23.60 31.94
CA LEU A 741 -10.81 23.29 32.30
C LEU A 741 -11.24 22.03 31.55
N VAL A 742 -11.89 21.09 32.23
CA VAL A 742 -12.29 19.78 31.71
C VAL A 742 -13.74 19.50 32.08
N GLU A 743 -14.61 19.46 31.07
CA GLU A 743 -16.05 19.31 31.27
C GLU A 743 -16.76 18.62 30.08
N ASN A 744 -18.04 18.34 30.24
CA ASN A 744 -18.88 17.87 29.12
C ASN A 744 -19.27 19.05 28.23
N ALA A 745 -19.50 18.80 26.95
CA ALA A 745 -19.97 19.82 26.03
C ALA A 745 -21.35 20.37 26.45
N ALA A 746 -21.61 21.64 26.08
CA ALA A 746 -22.88 22.28 26.36
C ALA A 746 -24.07 21.45 25.82
N GLY A 747 -25.09 21.26 26.65
CA GLY A 747 -26.27 20.46 26.33
C GLY A 747 -26.08 18.95 26.43
N VAL A 748 -24.91 18.45 26.87
CA VAL A 748 -24.71 17.03 27.17
C VAL A 748 -25.04 16.77 28.64
N THR A 749 -26.01 15.90 28.90
CA THR A 749 -26.25 15.37 30.25
C THR A 749 -25.16 14.36 30.60
N PRO A 750 -24.39 14.55 31.69
CA PRO A 750 -23.34 13.60 32.02
C PRO A 750 -23.91 12.22 32.40
N SER A 751 -23.30 11.15 31.90
CA SER A 751 -23.73 9.77 32.23
C SER A 751 -23.38 9.37 33.66
N TYR A 752 -22.34 10.00 34.21
CA TYR A 752 -21.76 9.70 35.51
C TYR A 752 -21.43 8.20 35.73
N ALA A 753 -21.16 7.45 34.66
CA ALA A 753 -20.86 6.03 34.77
C ALA A 753 -19.63 5.82 35.68
N ASP A 754 -19.68 4.83 36.57
CA ASP A 754 -18.77 4.71 37.71
C ASP A 754 -18.18 3.29 37.91
N SER A 755 -18.25 2.44 36.88
CA SER A 755 -17.81 1.06 36.94
C SER A 755 -16.44 0.88 36.28
N LEU A 756 -15.37 0.91 37.10
CA LEU A 756 -13.98 0.77 36.61
C LEU A 756 -13.69 -0.66 36.08
N PRO A 757 -12.78 -0.80 35.09
CA PRO A 757 -12.28 -2.10 34.62
C PRO A 757 -11.51 -2.82 35.73
N GLN A 758 -11.49 -4.15 35.68
CA GLN A 758 -10.72 -5.02 36.57
C GLN A 758 -9.68 -5.86 35.80
N VAL A 759 -8.69 -6.37 36.53
CA VAL A 759 -7.69 -7.33 36.03
C VAL A 759 -7.96 -8.68 36.69
N GLN A 760 -8.06 -9.73 35.88
CA GLN A 760 -8.31 -11.10 36.34
C GLN A 760 -7.10 -11.99 36.01
N PHE A 761 -6.74 -12.89 36.92
CA PHE A 761 -5.70 -13.89 36.70
C PHE A 761 -6.34 -15.28 36.66
N ASN A 762 -6.06 -16.04 35.60
CA ASN A 762 -6.45 -17.44 35.48
C ASN A 762 -5.26 -18.32 35.85
N SER A 763 -5.33 -18.99 37.00
CA SER A 763 -4.28 -19.88 37.51
C SER A 763 -4.11 -21.16 36.68
N GLY A 764 -5.13 -21.60 35.96
CA GLY A 764 -5.07 -22.79 35.11
C GLY A 764 -4.26 -22.56 33.83
N SER A 765 -4.28 -21.34 33.29
CA SER A 765 -3.52 -20.95 32.09
C SER A 765 -2.37 -19.98 32.35
N ASN A 766 -2.15 -19.56 33.60
CA ASN A 766 -1.20 -18.52 34.00
C ASN A 766 -1.32 -17.22 33.18
N GLN A 767 -2.56 -16.83 32.84
CA GLN A 767 -2.84 -15.66 31.99
C GLN A 767 -3.55 -14.56 32.77
N PHE A 768 -3.14 -13.31 32.50
CA PHE A 768 -3.85 -12.12 32.92
C PHE A 768 -4.84 -11.67 31.84
N ARG A 769 -6.05 -11.33 32.26
CA ARG A 769 -7.10 -10.76 31.40
C ARG A 769 -7.46 -9.38 31.93
N PHE A 770 -7.36 -8.40 31.05
CA PHE A 770 -7.69 -7.01 31.33
C PHE A 770 -9.06 -6.72 30.75
N GLU A 771 -9.98 -6.25 31.57
CA GLU A 771 -11.29 -5.84 31.08
C GLU A 771 -11.17 -4.60 30.19
N GLY A 772 -12.02 -4.51 29.17
CA GLY A 772 -12.12 -3.31 28.34
C GLY A 772 -12.70 -2.13 29.13
N ASN A 773 -12.58 -0.92 28.56
CA ASN A 773 -13.17 0.28 29.16
C ASN A 773 -14.71 0.21 29.20
N THR A 774 -15.32 -0.67 28.41
CA THR A 774 -16.75 -0.99 28.48
C THR A 774 -16.94 -2.51 28.47
N ARG A 775 -17.78 -3.01 29.39
CA ARG A 775 -18.19 -4.41 29.50
C ARG A 775 -19.66 -4.55 29.14
N GLY A 776 -20.02 -5.63 28.43
CA GLY A 776 -21.42 -5.94 28.09
C GLY A 776 -22.15 -4.75 27.45
N THR A 777 -21.43 -3.98 26.62
CA THR A 777 -21.82 -2.75 25.92
C THR A 777 -22.30 -1.54 26.74
N THR A 778 -22.70 -1.71 28.01
CA THR A 778 -23.34 -0.65 28.81
C THR A 778 -22.66 -0.35 30.14
N ILE A 779 -21.82 -1.27 30.65
CA ILE A 779 -21.14 -1.10 31.93
C ILE A 779 -19.79 -0.43 31.69
N SER A 780 -19.59 0.77 32.22
CA SER A 780 -18.39 1.58 31.98
C SER A 780 -18.16 2.60 33.10
N TYR A 781 -17.14 3.42 32.95
CA TYR A 781 -16.87 4.62 33.75
C TYR A 781 -16.71 5.88 32.88
N THR A 782 -16.79 7.06 33.50
CA THR A 782 -16.35 8.32 32.90
C THR A 782 -15.36 9.06 33.79
N ALA A 783 -14.39 9.74 33.19
CA ALA A 783 -13.41 10.54 33.91
C ALA A 783 -12.99 11.81 33.14
N GLY A 784 -12.54 12.83 33.86
CA GLY A 784 -11.86 13.97 33.23
C GLY A 784 -10.50 13.54 32.67
N ILE A 785 -9.68 12.93 33.52
CA ILE A 785 -8.37 12.39 33.15
C ILE A 785 -8.32 10.92 33.55
N THR A 786 -7.96 10.06 32.60
CA THR A 786 -7.66 8.66 32.86
C THR A 786 -6.21 8.39 32.51
N GLN A 787 -5.49 7.75 33.41
CA GLN A 787 -4.24 7.06 33.15
C GLN A 787 -4.49 5.57 33.40
N ARG A 788 -4.34 4.74 32.37
CA ARG A 788 -4.63 3.31 32.47
C ARG A 788 -3.67 2.49 31.63
N ASP A 789 -2.97 1.59 32.31
CA ASP A 789 -2.13 0.60 31.64
C ASP A 789 -2.86 -0.72 31.41
N THR A 790 -2.61 -1.32 30.25
CA THR A 790 -3.07 -2.66 29.87
C THR A 790 -2.05 -3.33 28.98
N ILE A 791 -2.09 -4.65 28.89
CA ILE A 791 -1.37 -5.40 27.85
C ILE A 791 -2.34 -5.99 26.84
N ASN A 792 -1.88 -6.17 25.60
CA ASN A 792 -2.55 -7.02 24.65
C ASN A 792 -2.21 -8.49 24.96
N PRO A 793 -3.17 -9.33 25.41
CA PRO A 793 -2.89 -10.69 25.86
C PRO A 793 -2.33 -11.59 24.74
N ASP A 794 -2.66 -11.32 23.47
CA ASP A 794 -2.18 -12.12 22.34
C ASP A 794 -0.86 -11.60 21.76
N ASN A 795 -0.47 -10.38 22.16
CA ASN A 795 0.71 -9.64 21.70
C ASN A 795 1.10 -9.86 20.22
N LEU A 796 0.12 -9.95 19.32
CA LEU A 796 0.33 -10.30 17.91
C LEU A 796 1.27 -9.32 17.18
N GLY A 797 1.47 -8.12 17.74
CA GLY A 797 2.40 -7.10 17.23
C GLY A 797 3.77 -7.05 17.90
N ASN A 798 4.11 -8.00 18.78
CA ASN A 798 5.33 -7.99 19.59
C ASN A 798 5.57 -6.65 20.32
N LEU A 799 4.50 -6.05 20.84
CA LEU A 799 4.55 -4.80 21.57
C LEU A 799 5.25 -4.97 22.92
N ASP A 800 5.93 -3.90 23.34
CA ASP A 800 6.59 -3.83 24.64
C ASP A 800 5.56 -3.72 25.77
N THR A 801 5.82 -4.39 26.90
CA THR A 801 5.08 -4.15 28.14
C THR A 801 5.61 -2.89 28.81
N LEU A 802 4.84 -1.81 28.77
CA LEU A 802 5.23 -0.50 29.28
C LEU A 802 4.28 -0.02 30.39
N ILE A 803 4.86 0.63 31.39
CA ILE A 803 4.14 1.33 32.47
C ILE A 803 4.05 2.83 32.20
N ASN A 804 3.11 3.51 32.86
CA ASN A 804 3.08 4.97 32.86
C ASN A 804 4.07 5.58 33.87
N THR A 805 4.78 6.63 33.46
CA THR A 805 5.86 7.22 34.28
C THR A 805 5.89 8.75 34.23
N ASN A 806 6.05 9.40 35.39
CA ASN A 806 6.28 10.85 35.52
C ASN A 806 5.19 11.73 34.88
N ASN A 807 3.92 11.29 34.93
CA ASN A 807 2.80 12.08 34.41
C ASN A 807 2.24 13.02 35.48
N LYS A 808 1.84 14.23 35.07
CA LYS A 808 1.48 15.33 35.97
C LYS A 808 0.12 15.91 35.62
N PHE A 809 -0.78 15.96 36.60
CA PHE A 809 -2.11 16.55 36.50
C PHE A 809 -2.21 17.68 37.53
N ILE A 810 -1.93 18.92 37.10
CA ILE A 810 -1.67 20.04 38.01
C ILE A 810 -2.62 21.22 37.76
N GLY A 811 -3.29 21.73 38.78
CA GLY A 811 -4.02 23.00 38.67
C GLY A 811 -5.28 22.94 37.80
N ASN A 812 -5.74 21.74 37.41
CA ASN A 812 -6.89 21.59 36.51
C ASN A 812 -8.21 21.85 37.24
N GLU A 813 -9.26 22.13 36.47
CA GLU A 813 -10.63 22.22 36.96
C GLU A 813 -11.48 21.19 36.23
N ILE A 814 -12.03 20.22 36.96
CA ILE A 814 -12.67 19.02 36.38
C ILE A 814 -14.07 18.86 36.97
N ASN A 815 -15.09 18.76 36.12
CA ASN A 815 -16.46 18.52 36.60
C ASN A 815 -17.33 17.66 35.67
N GLY A 816 -18.34 17.00 36.25
CA GLY A 816 -19.38 16.31 35.48
C GLY A 816 -19.02 14.88 35.05
N PHE A 817 -18.34 14.10 35.87
CA PHE A 817 -17.90 12.74 35.51
C PHE A 817 -18.14 11.73 36.64
N GLY A 818 -18.08 10.43 36.34
CA GLY A 818 -18.07 9.40 37.39
C GLY A 818 -16.89 9.58 38.33
N TYR A 819 -15.75 9.94 37.76
CA TYR A 819 -14.51 10.25 38.47
C TYR A 819 -13.89 11.56 37.98
N GLY A 820 -13.20 12.31 38.83
CA GLY A 820 -12.37 13.41 38.35
C GLY A 820 -11.13 12.90 37.61
N ILE A 821 -10.30 12.15 38.34
CA ILE A 821 -9.05 11.55 37.84
C ILE A 821 -9.01 10.07 38.21
N VAL A 822 -8.66 9.22 37.25
CA VAL A 822 -8.47 7.78 37.44
C VAL A 822 -7.05 7.42 37.04
N SER A 823 -6.29 6.79 37.92
CA SER A 823 -4.94 6.26 37.62
C SER A 823 -4.86 4.79 38.00
N ILE A 824 -4.62 3.92 37.01
CA ILE A 824 -4.59 2.46 37.17
C ILE A 824 -3.37 1.91 36.44
N GLY A 825 -2.37 1.44 37.17
CA GLY A 825 -1.23 0.71 36.60
C GLY A 825 -1.60 -0.73 36.19
N ILE A 826 -0.62 -1.48 35.68
CA ILE A 826 -0.81 -2.90 35.31
C ILE A 826 -0.96 -3.78 36.55
N GLY A 827 -0.18 -3.48 37.60
CA GLY A 827 -0.09 -4.29 38.81
C GLY A 827 1.04 -5.30 38.73
N SER A 828 0.73 -6.58 38.54
CA SER A 828 1.73 -7.65 38.48
C SER A 828 1.56 -8.49 37.22
N LEU A 829 2.66 -8.87 36.56
CA LEU A 829 2.64 -9.75 35.38
C LEU A 829 3.77 -10.78 35.44
N ILE A 830 3.63 -11.86 34.67
CA ILE A 830 4.70 -12.82 34.44
C ILE A 830 5.61 -12.28 33.33
N LYS A 831 6.90 -12.12 33.60
CA LYS A 831 7.88 -11.74 32.58
C LYS A 831 8.24 -12.95 31.71
N GLY A 832 7.85 -12.90 30.44
CA GLY A 832 8.21 -13.91 29.44
C GLY A 832 9.73 -14.11 29.34
N GLY A 833 10.14 -15.37 29.13
CA GLY A 833 11.56 -15.78 29.05
C GLY A 833 12.22 -16.06 30.41
N ILE A 834 11.74 -15.46 31.51
CA ILE A 834 12.25 -15.70 32.87
C ILE A 834 11.23 -16.43 33.76
N ASN A 835 9.93 -16.41 33.39
CA ASN A 835 8.83 -17.07 34.12
C ASN A 835 8.75 -16.65 35.59
N GLU A 836 8.81 -15.34 35.83
CA GLU A 836 8.81 -14.74 37.16
C GLU A 836 7.73 -13.65 37.22
N PHE A 837 6.96 -13.59 38.31
CA PHE A 837 6.05 -12.49 38.57
C PHE A 837 6.82 -11.22 38.94
N ARG A 838 6.53 -10.10 38.26
CA ARG A 838 7.14 -8.80 38.50
C ARG A 838 6.10 -7.70 38.67
N PRO A 839 6.41 -6.66 39.47
CA PRO A 839 5.56 -5.48 39.56
C PRO A 839 5.73 -4.59 38.31
N TYR A 840 4.60 -4.08 37.83
CA TYR A 840 4.45 -3.10 36.74
C TYR A 840 3.48 -2.02 37.21
N TYR A 841 3.88 -1.30 38.26
CA TYR A 841 3.12 -0.20 38.86
C TYR A 841 3.50 1.09 38.16
N ASN A 842 2.56 2.03 38.07
CA ASN A 842 2.86 3.39 37.62
C ASN A 842 3.79 4.07 38.62
N THR A 843 4.66 4.94 38.13
CA THR A 843 5.65 5.64 38.97
C THR A 843 5.70 7.12 38.67
N GLY A 844 5.91 7.96 39.69
CA GLY A 844 6.13 9.41 39.51
C GLY A 844 4.88 10.20 39.10
N THR A 845 3.68 9.63 39.29
CA THR A 845 2.41 10.32 39.05
C THR A 845 2.20 11.45 40.06
N GLU A 846 1.99 12.67 39.59
CA GLU A 846 1.67 13.84 40.44
C GLU A 846 0.25 14.35 40.14
N ILE A 847 -0.63 14.37 41.15
CA ILE A 847 -2.00 14.88 41.08
C ILE A 847 -2.11 16.03 42.08
N ARG A 848 -1.91 17.27 41.60
CA ARG A 848 -1.72 18.42 42.49
C ARG A 848 -2.62 19.61 42.20
N ASN A 849 -3.10 20.27 43.25
CA ASN A 849 -3.78 21.57 43.17
C ASN A 849 -4.99 21.60 42.20
N ASN A 850 -5.63 20.46 41.94
CA ASN A 850 -6.80 20.40 41.07
C ASN A 850 -8.06 20.79 41.84
N LEU A 851 -9.00 21.44 41.14
CA LEU A 851 -10.36 21.67 41.60
C LEU A 851 -11.27 20.63 40.94
N ILE A 852 -11.82 19.68 41.70
CA ILE A 852 -12.64 18.59 41.19
C ILE A 852 -14.01 18.64 41.84
N PHE A 853 -15.08 18.67 41.05
CA PHE A 853 -16.42 18.78 41.63
C PHE A 853 -17.54 18.20 40.79
N ASN A 854 -18.69 17.96 41.42
CA ASN A 854 -19.86 17.35 40.78
C ASN A 854 -19.47 16.03 40.09
N VAL A 855 -18.90 15.10 40.87
CA VAL A 855 -18.51 13.76 40.40
C VAL A 855 -19.23 12.67 41.19
N ARG A 856 -19.52 11.53 40.56
CA ARG A 856 -20.42 10.53 41.18
C ARG A 856 -19.75 9.62 42.20
N ARG A 857 -18.58 9.07 41.89
CA ARG A 857 -17.97 8.01 42.71
C ARG A 857 -16.76 8.48 43.48
N ALA A 858 -15.79 9.10 42.81
CA ALA A 858 -14.70 9.77 43.52
C ALA A 858 -14.10 10.95 42.78
N GLY A 859 -13.53 11.90 43.51
CA GLY A 859 -12.68 12.92 42.92
C GLY A 859 -11.46 12.31 42.26
N ILE A 860 -10.76 11.44 42.99
CA ILE A 860 -9.54 10.77 42.52
C ILE A 860 -9.60 9.29 42.85
N PHE A 861 -9.27 8.44 41.89
CA PHE A 861 -9.04 7.01 42.07
C PHE A 861 -7.61 6.64 41.69
N ALA A 862 -6.88 5.95 42.58
CA ALA A 862 -5.51 5.48 42.33
C ALA A 862 -5.36 3.98 42.62
N ALA A 863 -4.82 3.22 41.68
CA ALA A 863 -4.59 1.79 41.81
C ALA A 863 -3.32 1.36 41.09
N TYR A 864 -2.60 0.41 41.68
CA TYR A 864 -1.32 -0.07 41.16
C TYR A 864 -0.33 1.07 40.86
N GLU A 865 -0.26 2.02 41.78
CA GLU A 865 0.72 3.11 41.80
C GLU A 865 1.83 2.82 42.82
N ASP A 866 3.05 3.23 42.50
CA ASP A 866 4.20 3.25 43.40
C ASP A 866 4.76 4.67 43.47
N GLY A 867 4.44 5.38 44.56
CA GLY A 867 4.90 6.76 44.79
C GLY A 867 3.99 7.86 44.24
N VAL A 868 2.71 7.56 43.94
CA VAL A 868 1.76 8.61 43.50
C VAL A 868 1.56 9.67 44.59
N GLN A 869 1.57 10.94 44.16
CA GLN A 869 1.36 12.09 45.03
C GLN A 869 0.00 12.74 44.74
N ILE A 870 -0.91 12.72 45.71
CA ILE A 870 -2.22 13.37 45.65
C ILE A 870 -2.21 14.54 46.64
N VAL A 871 -1.84 15.73 46.16
CA VAL A 871 -1.48 16.85 47.04
C VAL A 871 -2.19 18.16 46.71
N GLY A 872 -2.82 18.81 47.70
CA GLY A 872 -3.34 20.16 47.54
C GLY A 872 -4.63 20.27 46.70
N ASN A 873 -5.30 19.15 46.41
CA ASN A 873 -6.52 19.17 45.60
C ASN A 873 -7.73 19.62 46.43
N ARG A 874 -8.64 20.35 45.80
CA ARG A 874 -9.96 20.69 46.37
C ARG A 874 -11.04 19.88 45.67
N ILE A 875 -11.73 19.03 46.43
CA ILE A 875 -12.70 18.06 45.92
C ILE A 875 -14.04 18.31 46.62
N TYR A 876 -15.11 18.59 45.87
CA TYR A 876 -16.42 18.80 46.49
C TYR A 876 -17.62 18.32 45.68
N ASN A 877 -18.78 18.17 46.31
CA ASN A 877 -20.03 17.68 45.69
C ASN A 877 -19.83 16.30 45.03
N VAL A 878 -19.50 15.30 45.85
CA VAL A 878 -19.28 13.92 45.39
C VAL A 878 -20.48 13.04 45.77
N GLY A 879 -20.99 12.24 44.83
CA GLY A 879 -22.09 11.32 45.08
C GLY A 879 -23.46 11.94 44.81
N LEU A 880 -24.33 12.03 45.82
CA LEU A 880 -25.75 12.38 45.64
C LEU A 880 -26.00 13.73 44.95
N ALA A 881 -25.05 14.67 45.04
CA ALA A 881 -25.09 15.93 44.31
C ALA A 881 -25.18 15.76 42.77
N THR A 882 -24.82 14.59 42.25
CA THR A 882 -24.90 14.23 40.82
C THR A 882 -26.19 13.49 40.42
N GLY A 883 -27.06 13.21 41.38
CA GLY A 883 -28.27 12.41 41.19
C GLY A 883 -28.02 10.90 41.05
N GLY A 884 -29.09 10.13 40.80
CA GLY A 884 -29.02 8.67 40.69
C GLY A 884 -28.89 7.95 42.03
N ASN A 885 -28.27 6.76 42.02
CA ASN A 885 -28.08 5.91 43.21
C ASN A 885 -26.58 5.65 43.47
N PRO A 886 -25.79 6.68 43.85
CA PRO A 886 -24.39 6.52 44.17
C PRO A 886 -24.24 5.74 45.48
N ARG A 887 -23.60 4.56 45.42
CA ARG A 887 -23.51 3.64 46.58
C ARG A 887 -22.29 3.91 47.44
N ASN A 888 -21.11 3.54 46.94
CA ASN A 888 -19.84 3.69 47.62
C ASN A 888 -19.10 4.88 47.01
N VAL A 889 -19.01 5.98 47.75
CA VAL A 889 -18.42 7.23 47.29
C VAL A 889 -17.34 7.73 48.23
N ALA A 890 -16.36 8.45 47.68
CA ALA A 890 -15.33 9.10 48.47
C ALA A 890 -14.75 10.33 47.79
N GLY A 891 -14.17 11.27 48.52
CA GLY A 891 -13.34 12.31 47.90
C GLY A 891 -12.14 11.69 47.15
N ILE A 892 -11.39 10.84 47.84
CA ILE A 892 -10.23 10.12 47.28
C ILE A 892 -10.37 8.62 47.58
N MET A 893 -10.20 7.79 46.56
CA MET A 893 -10.12 6.32 46.67
C MET A 893 -8.74 5.85 46.21
N ALA A 894 -8.08 5.02 47.01
CA ALA A 894 -6.85 4.35 46.62
C ALA A 894 -6.97 2.84 46.88
N GLY A 895 -6.75 2.04 45.85
CA GLY A 895 -6.86 0.58 45.89
C GLY A 895 -8.31 0.07 45.94
N GLY A 896 -8.49 -1.19 46.35
CA GLY A 896 -9.79 -1.85 46.50
C GLY A 896 -10.24 -2.68 45.29
N GLU A 897 -11.56 -2.78 45.07
CA GLU A 897 -12.15 -3.68 44.05
C GLU A 897 -11.67 -5.15 44.19
N ALA A 898 -11.39 -5.56 45.44
CA ALA A 898 -10.84 -6.86 45.83
C ALA A 898 -9.45 -7.22 45.25
N ARG A 899 -8.78 -6.33 44.50
CA ARG A 899 -7.52 -6.65 43.79
C ARG A 899 -6.50 -5.52 43.75
N TYR A 900 -6.95 -4.27 43.77
CA TYR A 900 -6.07 -3.12 43.67
C TYR A 900 -5.38 -2.79 44.99
N ASN A 901 -4.10 -2.45 44.87
CA ASN A 901 -3.24 -2.03 45.96
C ASN A 901 -2.26 -0.96 45.46
N ASN A 902 -1.60 -0.27 46.38
CA ASN A 902 -0.65 0.80 46.09
C ASN A 902 0.53 0.77 47.06
N MET A 903 1.65 1.35 46.64
CA MET A 903 2.86 1.48 47.46
C MET A 903 3.36 2.93 47.46
N ASN A 904 3.99 3.34 48.56
CA ASN A 904 4.53 4.69 48.80
C ASN A 904 3.52 5.81 48.47
N LEU A 905 2.24 5.58 48.75
CA LEU A 905 1.14 6.51 48.45
C LEU A 905 1.23 7.75 49.35
N VAL A 906 1.15 8.95 48.76
CA VAL A 906 1.09 10.21 49.51
C VAL A 906 -0.22 10.94 49.24
N ILE A 907 -1.02 11.16 50.29
CA ILE A 907 -2.25 11.96 50.22
C ILE A 907 -2.13 13.12 51.22
N ALA A 908 -1.85 14.31 50.73
CA ALA A 908 -1.53 15.44 51.60
C ALA A 908 -2.25 16.73 51.23
N GLN A 909 -2.59 17.56 52.23
CA GLN A 909 -3.05 18.94 52.01
C GLN A 909 -4.31 19.08 51.12
N ASN A 910 -5.11 18.01 50.97
CA ASN A 910 -6.33 18.08 50.19
C ASN A 910 -7.49 18.64 51.02
N GLU A 911 -8.37 19.41 50.39
CA GLU A 911 -9.65 19.83 50.94
C GLU A 911 -10.77 18.99 50.31
N ILE A 912 -11.56 18.29 51.12
CA ILE A 912 -12.63 17.40 50.66
C ILE A 912 -13.94 17.79 51.36
N SER A 913 -14.99 18.07 50.59
CA SER A 913 -16.29 18.41 51.17
C SER A 913 -17.52 17.99 50.39
N GLY A 914 -18.69 17.97 51.03
CA GLY A 914 -19.96 17.67 50.38
C GLY A 914 -19.99 16.29 49.71
N VAL A 915 -19.61 15.25 50.45
CA VAL A 915 -19.62 13.86 49.96
C VAL A 915 -20.83 13.15 50.54
N ALA A 916 -21.62 12.48 49.71
CA ALA A 916 -22.79 11.73 50.16
C ALA A 916 -23.13 10.51 49.30
N GLY A 917 -23.28 9.33 49.91
CA GLY A 917 -23.63 8.09 49.22
C GLY A 917 -24.55 7.16 50.03
N ASN A 918 -25.18 6.22 49.33
CA ASN A 918 -26.27 5.39 49.86
C ASN A 918 -25.82 4.13 50.58
N THR A 919 -24.54 3.75 50.48
CA THR A 919 -23.96 2.60 51.19
C THR A 919 -22.72 3.01 51.99
N TRP A 920 -21.87 3.86 51.41
CA TRP A 920 -20.67 4.38 52.05
C TRP A 920 -20.41 5.81 51.61
N THR A 921 -20.19 6.69 52.59
CA THR A 921 -19.72 8.07 52.40
C THR A 921 -18.33 8.19 53.03
N ARG A 922 -17.30 8.54 52.26
CA ARG A 922 -15.94 8.69 52.80
C ARG A 922 -15.24 9.97 52.38
N GLY A 923 -14.37 10.51 53.23
CA GLY A 923 -13.42 11.54 52.80
C GLY A 923 -12.31 10.93 51.96
N ILE A 924 -11.46 10.15 52.62
CA ILE A 924 -10.35 9.40 52.01
C ILE A 924 -10.53 7.92 52.32
N THR A 925 -10.38 7.05 51.33
CA THR A 925 -10.35 5.60 51.53
C THR A 925 -9.10 5.00 50.89
N VAL A 926 -8.39 4.17 51.66
CA VAL A 926 -7.28 3.35 51.18
C VAL A 926 -7.59 1.91 51.52
N GLU A 927 -7.90 1.11 50.49
CA GLU A 927 -8.10 -0.32 50.62
C GLU A 927 -6.93 -1.05 49.97
N GLN A 928 -6.19 -1.85 50.74
CA GLN A 928 -5.12 -2.68 50.19
C GLN A 928 -5.59 -4.12 49.99
N ALA A 929 -5.59 -4.58 48.74
CA ALA A 929 -5.84 -5.97 48.39
C ALA A 929 -4.53 -6.75 48.24
N ARG A 930 -4.45 -7.89 48.91
CA ARG A 930 -3.31 -8.82 48.75
C ARG A 930 -3.56 -9.74 47.57
N ASN A 931 -2.68 -9.67 46.57
CA ASN A 931 -2.68 -10.58 45.44
C ASN A 931 -1.65 -11.69 45.69
N GLU A 932 -2.10 -12.95 45.64
CA GLU A 932 -1.25 -14.12 45.86
C GLU A 932 -1.21 -14.99 44.60
N TYR A 933 -0.02 -15.33 44.15
CA TYR A 933 0.21 -16.18 42.99
C TYR A 933 1.12 -17.35 43.36
N GLN A 934 0.88 -18.51 42.76
CA GLN A 934 1.79 -19.66 42.88
C GLN A 934 3.06 -19.39 42.07
N THR A 935 4.24 -19.65 42.63
CA THR A 935 5.52 -19.45 41.90
C THR A 935 5.55 -20.24 40.59
N VAL A 936 5.90 -19.57 39.48
CA VAL A 936 6.05 -20.20 38.16
C VAL A 936 7.42 -20.89 38.00
N THR A 937 8.42 -20.48 38.79
CA THR A 937 9.74 -21.12 38.90
C THR A 937 9.68 -22.35 39.81
N GLY A 938 9.23 -23.45 39.21
CA GLY A 938 9.18 -24.77 39.83
C GLY A 938 9.04 -25.87 38.78
N MET A 939 9.73 -25.72 37.64
CA MET A 939 9.77 -26.75 36.62
C MET A 939 10.80 -27.82 37.02
N ASN A 940 10.47 -28.65 38.01
CA ASN A 940 10.99 -30.01 38.04
C ASN A 940 9.98 -30.90 37.30
N LYS A 941 10.40 -31.43 36.15
CA LYS A 941 9.70 -32.50 35.44
C LYS A 941 9.65 -33.74 36.35
N GLY A 942 8.58 -33.92 37.12
CA GLY A 942 8.42 -35.14 37.92
C GLY A 942 7.17 -35.15 38.79
N PHE A 943 6.46 -36.28 38.76
CA PHE A 943 5.30 -36.58 39.62
C PHE A 943 5.74 -36.66 41.10
N GLY A 944 5.36 -35.66 41.90
CA GLY A 944 5.56 -35.63 43.36
C GLY A 944 4.85 -34.43 44.02
N PRO A 945 4.59 -34.44 45.35
CA PRO A 945 3.80 -33.42 46.03
C PRO A 945 4.51 -32.05 46.00
N ARG A 946 3.80 -31.03 45.50
CA ARG A 946 4.33 -29.71 45.15
C ARG A 946 4.33 -28.79 46.38
N SER A 947 5.49 -28.55 46.99
CA SER A 947 5.65 -27.43 47.94
C SER A 947 6.14 -26.20 47.16
N GLN A 948 5.20 -25.41 46.62
CA GLN A 948 5.48 -24.16 45.90
C GLN A 948 5.42 -22.95 46.83
N GLY A 949 6.29 -21.96 46.61
CA GLY A 949 6.21 -20.68 47.32
C GLY A 949 5.06 -19.83 46.77
N LEU A 950 4.55 -18.91 47.58
CA LEU A 950 3.61 -17.87 47.14
C LEU A 950 4.39 -16.60 46.79
N VAL A 951 4.13 -16.02 45.62
CA VAL A 951 4.52 -14.64 45.29
C VAL A 951 3.38 -13.72 45.66
N VAL A 952 3.67 -12.67 46.42
CA VAL A 952 2.67 -11.78 47.01
C VAL A 952 2.88 -10.35 46.54
N PHE A 953 1.78 -9.65 46.23
CA PHE A 953 1.75 -8.21 46.01
C PHE A 953 0.73 -7.54 46.93
N PRO A 954 0.99 -6.35 47.50
CA PRO A 954 2.24 -5.57 47.42
C PRO A 954 3.47 -6.37 47.89
N ASN A 955 4.59 -6.20 47.19
CA ASN A 955 5.82 -6.98 47.42
C ASN A 955 6.86 -6.24 48.28
N LYS A 956 6.48 -5.07 48.81
CA LYS A 956 7.21 -4.27 49.78
C LYS A 956 6.19 -3.53 50.67
N ALA A 957 6.66 -2.98 51.78
CA ALA A 957 5.83 -2.19 52.68
C ALA A 957 5.10 -1.06 51.93
N GLU A 958 3.81 -0.92 52.21
CA GLU A 958 2.90 0.01 51.52
C GLU A 958 3.25 1.46 51.81
N ARG A 959 3.70 1.79 53.03
CA ARG A 959 4.15 3.15 53.43
C ARG A 959 3.19 4.27 53.01
N THR A 960 1.90 4.06 53.24
CA THR A 960 0.87 5.05 52.95
C THR A 960 1.00 6.25 53.89
N TYR A 961 1.09 7.46 53.35
CA TYR A 961 1.25 8.69 54.12
C TYR A 961 0.07 9.64 53.88
N ILE A 962 -0.82 9.78 54.87
CA ILE A 962 -2.01 10.63 54.81
C ILE A 962 -1.86 11.78 55.81
N THR A 963 -1.63 13.00 55.34
CA THR A 963 -1.38 14.14 56.24
C THR A 963 -2.06 15.45 55.86
N SER A 964 -2.42 16.25 56.86
CA SER A 964 -2.80 17.66 56.65
C SER A 964 -3.99 17.86 55.72
N ASN A 965 -4.86 16.87 55.57
CA ASN A 965 -6.08 17.00 54.78
C ASN A 965 -7.19 17.62 55.63
N ALA A 966 -8.07 18.41 55.00
CA ALA A 966 -9.26 18.98 55.61
C ALA A 966 -10.51 18.32 55.01
N ILE A 967 -11.28 17.61 55.83
CA ILE A 967 -12.45 16.82 55.41
C ILE A 967 -13.67 17.31 56.21
N TRP A 968 -14.72 17.77 55.53
CA TRP A 968 -15.91 18.30 56.19
C TRP A 968 -17.17 18.12 55.34
N GLY A 969 -18.36 18.18 55.94
CA GLY A 969 -19.62 18.06 55.19
C GLY A 969 -19.82 16.69 54.52
N LEU A 970 -19.38 15.62 55.20
CA LEU A 970 -19.75 14.25 54.86
C LEU A 970 -21.17 13.99 55.37
N THR A 971 -22.06 13.45 54.53
CA THR A 971 -23.41 13.06 54.93
C THR A 971 -23.78 11.68 54.42
N ARG A 972 -24.53 10.90 55.21
CA ARG A 972 -25.12 9.64 54.73
C ARG A 972 -26.20 9.92 53.69
N GLY A 973 -26.37 9.02 52.72
CA GLY A 973 -27.48 9.04 51.77
C GLY A 973 -28.67 8.17 52.18
N SER A 974 -28.49 7.31 53.19
CA SER A 974 -29.54 6.47 53.77
C SER A 974 -29.25 6.18 55.25
N SER A 975 -30.27 5.78 56.01
CA SER A 975 -30.12 5.41 57.43
C SER A 975 -29.22 4.19 57.66
N THR A 976 -29.00 3.37 56.63
CA THR A 976 -28.13 2.19 56.66
C THR A 976 -26.74 2.44 56.06
N ALA A 977 -26.49 3.63 55.49
CA ALA A 977 -25.19 3.97 54.92
C ALA A 977 -24.15 4.17 56.03
N ASN A 978 -22.90 3.81 55.76
CA ASN A 978 -21.80 4.05 56.68
C ASN A 978 -21.05 5.32 56.30
N LEU A 979 -20.39 5.94 57.27
CA LEU A 979 -19.64 7.18 57.08
C LEU A 979 -18.23 7.03 57.65
N ALA A 980 -17.22 7.63 57.03
CA ALA A 980 -15.87 7.71 57.60
C ALA A 980 -15.10 8.91 57.06
N GLY A 981 -14.37 9.63 57.92
CA GLY A 981 -13.46 10.70 57.47
C GLY A 981 -12.30 10.13 56.64
N VAL A 982 -11.47 9.32 57.30
CA VAL A 982 -10.36 8.58 56.67
C VAL A 982 -10.52 7.10 57.01
N HIS A 983 -10.57 6.24 56.00
CA HIS A 983 -10.76 4.79 56.16
C HIS A 983 -9.61 4.03 55.50
N VAL A 984 -8.70 3.48 56.29
CA VAL A 984 -7.51 2.73 55.83
C VAL A 984 -7.62 1.29 56.32
N TYR A 985 -7.60 0.34 55.39
CA TYR A 985 -7.87 -1.06 55.71
C TYR A 985 -7.33 -2.03 54.65
N THR A 986 -7.11 -3.28 55.05
CA THR A 986 -6.96 -4.41 54.12
C THR A 986 -8.33 -4.91 53.68
N THR A 987 -8.43 -5.50 52.48
CA THR A 987 -9.68 -6.06 51.96
C THR A 987 -10.38 -6.94 52.99
N ARG A 988 -11.71 -6.78 53.10
CA ARG A 988 -12.54 -7.47 54.10
C ARG A 988 -13.34 -8.63 53.51
N ALA A 989 -13.66 -9.62 54.34
CA ALA A 989 -14.45 -10.76 53.94
C ALA A 989 -15.91 -10.35 53.64
N THR A 990 -16.53 -11.02 52.65
CA THR A 990 -17.95 -10.83 52.35
C THR A 990 -18.81 -11.36 53.50
N SER A 991 -19.69 -10.53 54.07
CA SER A 991 -20.61 -10.91 55.14
C SER A 991 -21.97 -10.23 54.96
N ALA A 992 -23.05 -10.93 55.35
CA ALA A 992 -24.41 -10.39 55.36
C ALA A 992 -24.61 -9.27 56.39
N SER A 993 -23.82 -9.27 57.47
CA SER A 993 -23.76 -8.19 58.46
C SER A 993 -22.67 -7.20 58.07
N VAL A 994 -23.03 -5.91 57.98
CA VAL A 994 -22.12 -4.79 57.68
C VAL A 994 -21.04 -4.63 58.75
N ALA A 995 -21.41 -4.79 60.03
CA ALA A 995 -20.47 -4.70 61.15
C ALA A 995 -19.45 -5.85 61.12
N THR A 996 -19.91 -7.08 60.85
CA THR A 996 -19.03 -8.26 60.74
C THR A 996 -18.15 -8.17 59.50
N ALA A 997 -18.67 -7.62 58.40
CA ALA A 997 -17.89 -7.36 57.19
C ALA A 997 -16.78 -6.33 57.43
N LEU A 998 -16.97 -5.33 58.29
CA LEU A 998 -15.91 -4.35 58.60
C LEU A 998 -14.77 -4.93 59.45
N LEU A 999 -15.11 -5.82 60.37
CA LEU A 999 -14.15 -6.35 61.35
C LEU A 999 -13.37 -7.57 60.84
N THR A 1000 -13.93 -8.32 59.89
CA THR A 1000 -13.34 -9.59 59.43
C THR A 1000 -12.40 -9.37 58.23
N PRO A 1001 -11.07 -9.51 58.38
CA PRO A 1001 -10.15 -9.39 57.25
C PRO A 1001 -10.37 -10.54 56.25
N ASN A 1002 -10.20 -10.26 54.95
CA ASN A 1002 -10.23 -11.30 53.91
C ASN A 1002 -9.05 -12.29 54.06
N ASN A 1003 -7.91 -11.80 54.53
CA ASN A 1003 -6.74 -12.60 54.87
C ASN A 1003 -6.22 -12.17 56.25
N ALA A 1004 -6.37 -13.05 57.24
CA ALA A 1004 -6.02 -12.76 58.64
C ALA A 1004 -4.52 -12.53 58.88
N SER A 1005 -3.66 -12.94 57.94
CA SER A 1005 -2.21 -12.75 58.03
C SER A 1005 -1.71 -11.51 57.29
N TYR A 1006 -2.59 -10.76 56.63
CA TYR A 1006 -2.19 -9.57 55.89
C TYR A 1006 -2.44 -8.28 56.69
N PHE A 1007 -1.36 -7.57 56.96
CA PHE A 1007 -1.36 -6.25 57.58
C PHE A 1007 -0.61 -5.28 56.67
N MET A 1008 -1.13 -4.07 56.55
CA MET A 1008 -0.42 -2.98 55.90
C MET A 1008 0.76 -2.54 56.78
N GLN A 1009 1.85 -2.07 56.15
CA GLN A 1009 3.11 -1.80 56.83
C GLN A 1009 3.64 -0.38 56.58
N GLY A 1010 4.04 0.28 57.67
CA GLY A 1010 4.70 1.60 57.62
C GLY A 1010 3.80 2.77 57.26
N ASP A 1011 2.48 2.60 57.37
CA ASP A 1011 1.52 3.68 57.10
C ASP A 1011 1.52 4.73 58.22
N SER A 1012 1.33 6.00 57.87
CA SER A 1012 1.10 7.09 58.83
C SER A 1012 -0.12 7.90 58.44
N ILE A 1013 -0.99 8.16 59.42
CA ILE A 1013 -2.17 9.02 59.29
C ILE A 1013 -2.02 10.11 60.34
N VAL A 1014 -1.61 11.32 59.93
CA VAL A 1014 -1.16 12.37 60.85
C VAL A 1014 -1.76 13.74 60.52
N ASN A 1015 -2.06 14.56 61.52
CA ASN A 1015 -2.44 15.97 61.34
C ASN A 1015 -3.60 16.23 60.34
N ASN A 1016 -4.56 15.31 60.20
CA ASN A 1016 -5.75 15.53 59.37
C ASN A 1016 -6.87 16.17 60.19
N THR A 1017 -7.55 17.17 59.62
CA THR A 1017 -8.71 17.82 60.22
C THR A 1017 -9.98 17.19 59.65
N ILE A 1018 -10.77 16.52 60.49
CA ILE A 1018 -12.01 15.85 60.10
C ILE A 1018 -13.16 16.43 60.91
N VAL A 1019 -14.13 17.03 60.22
CA VAL A 1019 -15.34 17.59 60.82
C VAL A 1019 -16.54 16.77 60.37
N VAL A 1020 -17.07 15.95 61.27
CA VAL A 1020 -18.31 15.21 61.07
C VAL A 1020 -19.44 15.95 61.80
N GLY A 1021 -20.34 16.55 61.02
CA GLY A 1021 -21.55 17.20 61.54
C GLY A 1021 -22.73 16.24 61.66
N ALA A 1022 -23.85 16.72 62.18
CA ALA A 1022 -25.12 15.99 62.10
C ALA A 1022 -25.54 15.83 60.63
N ASP A 1023 -25.90 14.61 60.22
CA ASP A 1023 -26.20 14.28 58.83
C ASP A 1023 -27.68 13.93 58.58
N ALA A 1024 -28.57 14.32 59.50
CA ALA A 1024 -30.03 14.19 59.44
C ALA A 1024 -30.58 12.75 59.42
N PHE A 1025 -29.77 11.73 59.75
CA PHE A 1025 -30.23 10.34 59.85
C PHE A 1025 -30.09 9.77 61.27
N ASP A 1026 -31.18 9.23 61.81
CA ASP A 1026 -31.13 8.24 62.90
C ASP A 1026 -31.13 6.84 62.26
N GLY A 1027 -30.05 6.09 62.42
CA GLY A 1027 -29.88 4.86 61.65
C GLY A 1027 -28.76 3.94 62.14
N THR A 1028 -28.75 2.71 61.60
CA THR A 1028 -27.87 1.61 62.02
C THR A 1028 -26.53 1.56 61.27
N GLY A 1029 -26.25 2.55 60.41
CA GLY A 1029 -24.97 2.66 59.71
C GLY A 1029 -23.80 2.93 60.67
N ALA A 1030 -22.63 2.39 60.35
CA ALA A 1030 -21.39 2.62 61.11
C ALA A 1030 -20.79 4.00 60.82
N LEU A 1031 -20.16 4.59 61.83
CA LEU A 1031 -19.39 5.84 61.78
C LEU A 1031 -17.90 5.58 61.99
#